data_AF-A0A085NDY9-F1
#
_entry.id   AF-A0A085NDY9-F1
#
_cell.length_a   1.000
_cell.length_b   1.000
_cell.length_c   1.000
_cell.angle_alpha   90.00
_cell.angle_beta   90.00
_cell.angle_gamma   90.00
#
_symmetry.space_group_name_H-M   'P 1'
#
loop_
_entity.id
_entity.type
_entity.pdbx_description
1 polymer ?
#
loop_
_entity_poly.entity_id
_entity_poly.type
_entity_poly.pdbx_seq_one_letter_code
_entity_poly.pdbx_strand_id
1 'polypeptide(L)'
;MFFFSIDHPTAIRESSWAVARSVATYTTAAGKTSRQPTGVCSIKSLSFWSGLIPFFFSLPVGCLLSAFNLLQTVPSFIPQQRRVGRKGCTFELMITVQVLLWPNNFTTMLINGFSEPIANGRQSWPCLANPAKRTAMMKQAALLQFYGCTKSTPTGQSQLNHNSRFYLPLSLKVHIERSERAFAIPSYHLPEMAASTFQVPYMVKTCNNFNDASYDGLLVVASSVADLPADLTPLKPFLENFFALDKSALDAGSVCLIPVSGNVLHSSRLIFSATGPLTRDFDDERRFKEAAELGMSRALKAGMKNILLICGVHKSYPTAQLVTLLGAMQTLYVPLEVRELAKENRQRINSLNLWCAHDSMSASARALALATAIESGRAVARDIGGSDPERMSPAKIVQYIEETFQSSNSVKLTVISDQEVIKKEYPLMAAVGRGANAVARHQSRLVKFQYVGIGKIKDTLMLVGKGVTLDTGGLNIKVGNAMNGMSRDKCGAAAVVGFFKVLDLLQPENLKVLGSVALVRNSVGPDSYSCDEILTSRSGKRIRIVNTDAEGRTIMVDPLCEMRERAIREVNPHLCTIATLTGHAGLTVGNGYSIAVCNGPAQKCGEGEKLRAASMTVADIVELSRLRREDYEANIGQSECEDLMQSNTEPSVRTPRGHTIPAAFLIMGSGLDKVDRKEIPLLDVLMYLLQHGCDSDKPIKYTHIDMAAGNGTFPQAPWGCPVAALTARFILQYPASLSNF
;
A
#
# COMPACT_ATOMS: atom_id res chain seq x y z
N MET A 1 10.23 -5.83 -59.18
CA MET A 1 11.08 -6.76 -59.99
C MET A 1 11.63 -7.83 -59.07
N PHE A 2 11.80 -9.05 -59.58
CA PHE A 2 12.49 -10.21 -58.99
C PHE A 2 12.27 -10.53 -57.50
N PHE A 3 11.42 -11.55 -57.27
CA PHE A 3 11.51 -12.48 -56.15
C PHE A 3 12.85 -13.26 -56.21
N PHE A 4 13.24 -13.86 -55.08
CA PHE A 4 13.41 -15.33 -55.05
C PHE A 4 13.01 -15.88 -53.68
N SER A 5 12.42 -17.08 -53.69
CA SER A 5 12.15 -17.95 -52.52
C SER A 5 12.99 -19.22 -52.67
N ILE A 6 13.10 -20.04 -51.61
CA ILE A 6 13.04 -21.52 -51.63
C ILE A 6 13.33 -22.07 -50.21
N ASP A 7 12.24 -22.43 -49.54
CA ASP A 7 11.92 -23.72 -48.90
C ASP A 7 12.94 -24.51 -48.04
N HIS A 8 12.42 -24.87 -46.86
CA HIS A 8 12.73 -26.05 -46.01
C HIS A 8 12.46 -27.39 -46.77
N PRO A 9 12.84 -28.62 -46.28
CA PRO A 9 12.71 -29.05 -44.87
C PRO A 9 13.60 -30.20 -44.32
N THR A 10 13.29 -30.64 -43.08
CA THR A 10 13.58 -31.96 -42.44
C THR A 10 15.05 -32.34 -42.10
N ALA A 11 15.35 -33.24 -41.15
CA ALA A 11 14.68 -33.61 -39.87
C ALA A 11 15.55 -34.54 -38.97
N ILE A 12 15.51 -34.30 -37.65
CA ILE A 12 15.55 -35.32 -36.55
C ILE A 12 16.88 -36.04 -36.16
N ARG A 13 17.12 -36.04 -34.83
CA ARG A 13 17.90 -36.95 -33.95
C ARG A 13 19.39 -36.76 -33.62
N GLU A 14 19.62 -36.41 -32.34
CA GLU A 14 20.35 -37.15 -31.27
C GLU A 14 21.75 -37.74 -31.59
N SER A 15 22.78 -37.63 -30.73
CA SER A 15 22.77 -37.54 -29.25
C SER A 15 24.08 -36.96 -28.66
N SER A 16 24.19 -36.95 -27.32
CA SER A 16 25.44 -36.95 -26.53
C SER A 16 26.23 -35.64 -26.40
N TRP A 17 26.01 -34.92 -25.29
CA TRP A 17 26.98 -33.97 -24.70
C TRP A 17 27.21 -34.28 -23.23
N ALA A 18 28.48 -34.38 -22.83
CA ALA A 18 28.89 -34.72 -21.47
C ALA A 18 29.04 -33.48 -20.56
N VAL A 19 28.90 -33.67 -19.25
CA VAL A 19 28.95 -32.61 -18.24
C VAL A 19 30.39 -32.24 -17.87
N ALA A 20 30.71 -30.95 -17.89
CA ALA A 20 31.88 -30.39 -17.23
C ALA A 20 31.47 -29.21 -16.34
N ARG A 21 31.62 -29.36 -15.01
CA ARG A 21 31.52 -28.25 -14.05
C ARG A 21 32.92 -27.68 -13.81
N SER A 22 33.09 -26.36 -13.87
CA SER A 22 34.25 -25.69 -13.29
C SER A 22 33.93 -25.18 -11.88
N VAL A 23 34.88 -25.38 -10.96
CA VAL A 23 34.85 -24.81 -9.60
C VAL A 23 36.08 -23.93 -9.48
N ALA A 24 35.90 -22.66 -9.14
CA ALA A 24 36.99 -21.70 -8.97
C ALA A 24 37.39 -21.61 -7.49
N THR A 25 38.49 -22.23 -7.11
CA THR A 25 39.11 -22.11 -5.79
C THR A 25 40.03 -20.88 -5.73
N TYR A 26 39.87 -20.07 -4.68
CA TYR A 26 40.83 -19.01 -4.35
C TYR A 26 42.09 -19.61 -3.73
N THR A 27 43.26 -19.15 -4.16
CA THR A 27 44.54 -19.31 -3.45
C THR A 27 45.30 -17.98 -3.44
N THR A 28 45.95 -17.68 -2.32
CA THR A 28 46.70 -16.45 -2.09
C THR A 28 48.19 -16.74 -1.93
N ALA A 29 49.03 -16.01 -2.67
CA ALA A 29 50.47 -15.96 -2.44
C ALA A 29 51.00 -14.60 -2.94
N ALA A 30 51.96 -14.02 -2.21
CA ALA A 30 52.57 -12.74 -2.55
C ALA A 30 54.00 -12.94 -3.11
N GLY A 31 54.39 -12.13 -4.09
CA GLY A 31 55.74 -12.12 -4.65
C GLY A 31 56.13 -10.73 -5.14
N LYS A 32 57.20 -10.16 -4.57
CA LYS A 32 57.78 -8.88 -5.02
C LYS A 32 58.78 -9.12 -6.15
N THR A 33 58.86 -8.23 -7.13
CA THR A 33 60.11 -7.51 -7.48
C THR A 33 59.86 -6.42 -8.53
N SER A 34 60.85 -5.56 -8.76
CA SER A 34 60.75 -4.30 -9.49
C SER A 34 61.37 -4.32 -10.89
N ARG A 35 60.92 -3.42 -11.77
CA ARG A 35 61.78 -2.58 -12.64
C ARG A 35 61.00 -1.46 -13.36
N GLN A 36 61.61 -0.28 -13.38
CA GLN A 36 61.37 0.91 -14.22
C GLN A 36 62.73 1.27 -14.89
N PRO A 37 62.92 2.30 -15.75
CA PRO A 37 62.11 3.52 -16.06
C PRO A 37 61.55 3.47 -17.52
N THR A 38 61.33 4.50 -18.36
CA THR A 38 61.74 5.93 -18.45
C THR A 38 60.82 6.74 -19.39
N GLY A 39 60.85 8.08 -19.32
CA GLY A 39 60.11 9.02 -20.21
C GLY A 39 58.84 9.60 -19.55
N VAL A 40 58.66 10.89 -19.22
CA VAL A 40 59.25 12.21 -19.63
C VAL A 40 58.85 12.59 -21.07
N CYS A 41 58.12 13.69 -21.38
CA CYS A 41 57.50 14.81 -20.62
C CYS A 41 56.34 15.46 -21.47
N SER A 42 55.68 16.61 -21.21
CA SER A 42 55.73 17.67 -20.18
C SER A 42 54.44 18.54 -20.08
N ILE A 43 53.94 18.75 -18.85
CA ILE A 43 53.53 20.03 -18.21
C ILE A 43 52.86 21.15 -19.06
N LYS A 44 51.61 21.52 -18.69
CA LYS A 44 51.07 22.88 -18.40
C LYS A 44 49.57 22.75 -18.01
N SER A 45 48.96 23.57 -17.14
CA SER A 45 49.42 24.72 -16.32
C SER A 45 48.56 24.85 -15.04
N LEU A 46 49.10 25.46 -13.97
CA LEU A 46 48.37 25.77 -12.73
C LEU A 46 47.74 27.19 -12.76
N SER A 47 46.72 27.39 -11.93
CA SER A 47 46.53 28.63 -11.16
C SER A 47 46.12 28.27 -9.72
N PHE A 48 46.36 29.18 -8.77
CA PHE A 48 46.32 28.92 -7.31
C PHE A 48 45.34 29.89 -6.60
N TRP A 49 45.05 29.62 -5.32
CA TRP A 49 44.71 30.51 -4.18
C TRP A 49 43.61 29.87 -3.27
N SER A 50 43.58 29.98 -1.94
CA SER A 50 44.63 30.02 -0.89
C SER A 50 44.00 30.09 0.52
N GLY A 51 44.45 29.27 1.48
CA GLY A 51 44.12 29.38 2.92
C GLY A 51 42.72 28.87 3.34
N LEU A 52 42.44 28.51 4.61
CA LEU A 52 43.28 28.45 5.83
C LEU A 52 42.84 27.28 6.74
N ILE A 53 43.72 26.85 7.67
CA ILE A 53 43.48 25.82 8.71
C ILE A 53 44.18 26.31 10.01
N PRO A 54 43.52 26.26 11.19
CA PRO A 54 43.88 25.32 12.28
C PRO A 54 42.65 24.47 12.73
N PHE A 55 42.67 23.24 13.27
CA PHE A 55 43.64 22.36 13.96
C PHE A 55 43.80 22.58 15.50
N PHE A 56 43.79 21.45 16.26
CA PHE A 56 44.17 21.19 17.69
C PHE A 56 43.11 20.98 18.81
N PHE A 57 42.90 19.69 19.15
CA PHE A 57 43.09 19.02 20.47
C PHE A 57 42.04 18.96 21.64
N SER A 58 41.75 17.69 22.03
CA SER A 58 41.65 17.07 23.38
C SER A 58 40.68 17.50 24.51
N LEU A 59 40.00 16.48 25.06
CA LEU A 59 39.40 16.32 26.43
C LEU A 59 40.49 16.40 27.55
N PRO A 60 40.21 16.41 28.90
CA PRO A 60 39.00 15.91 29.62
C PRO A 60 38.58 16.60 30.98
N VAL A 61 37.66 15.95 31.74
CA VAL A 61 37.35 16.03 33.21
C VAL A 61 36.93 17.39 33.87
N GLY A 62 35.64 17.50 34.25
CA GLY A 62 35.14 17.28 35.63
C GLY A 62 35.13 18.38 36.74
N CYS A 63 33.95 18.52 37.38
CA CYS A 63 33.66 18.83 38.79
C CYS A 63 34.03 20.18 39.46
N LEU A 64 33.00 20.94 39.87
CA LEU A 64 32.61 21.28 41.28
C LEU A 64 31.45 22.33 41.24
N LEU A 65 30.73 22.71 42.31
CA LEU A 65 29.90 22.07 43.36
C LEU A 65 29.49 23.20 44.35
N SER A 66 28.57 22.94 45.30
CA SER A 66 28.00 23.87 46.31
C SER A 66 27.03 24.93 45.74
N ALA A 67 25.94 25.33 46.39
CA ALA A 67 25.40 25.06 47.75
C ALA A 67 23.83 25.13 47.71
N PHE A 68 23.01 24.52 48.57
CA PHE A 68 23.21 23.57 49.69
C PHE A 68 21.93 22.69 49.93
N ASN A 69 21.95 21.79 50.92
CA ASN A 69 20.97 20.70 51.15
C ASN A 69 19.78 21.00 52.09
N LEU A 70 18.71 20.16 51.98
CA LEU A 70 17.90 19.43 53.00
C LEU A 70 16.52 19.08 52.37
N LEU A 71 15.83 17.94 52.53
CA LEU A 71 15.99 16.61 53.18
C LEU A 71 15.72 15.51 52.09
N GLN A 72 15.72 14.17 52.23
CA GLN A 72 15.48 13.14 53.29
C GLN A 72 13.99 13.02 53.75
N THR A 73 13.34 11.86 53.92
CA THR A 73 13.64 10.43 53.63
C THR A 73 12.33 9.59 53.64
N VAL A 74 12.21 8.54 52.78
CA VAL A 74 11.69 7.14 53.03
C VAL A 74 10.37 6.94 53.85
N PRO A 75 9.40 6.02 53.51
CA PRO A 75 9.56 4.71 52.86
C PRO A 75 8.53 4.28 51.78
N SER A 76 8.79 3.10 51.21
CA SER A 76 7.86 2.23 50.45
C SER A 76 6.69 1.68 51.28
N PHE A 77 5.56 1.36 50.63
CA PHE A 77 4.47 0.57 51.23
C PHE A 77 4.01 -0.59 50.33
N ILE A 78 3.77 -1.76 50.93
CA ILE A 78 3.25 -2.97 50.26
C ILE A 78 1.73 -3.04 50.48
N PRO A 79 0.90 -3.19 49.43
CA PRO A 79 -0.51 -3.51 49.59
C PRO A 79 -0.69 -5.00 49.94
N GLN A 80 -1.18 -5.31 51.14
CA GLN A 80 -1.66 -6.65 51.46
C GLN A 80 -2.87 -7.02 50.59
N GLN A 81 -2.96 -8.27 50.11
CA GLN A 81 -4.18 -8.77 49.51
C GLN A 81 -5.30 -8.88 50.56
N ARG A 82 -6.44 -8.24 50.33
CA ARG A 82 -7.74 -8.64 50.88
C ARG A 82 -8.75 -8.80 49.75
N ARG A 83 -9.41 -9.95 49.69
CA ARG A 83 -10.49 -10.22 48.72
C ARG A 83 -11.75 -9.43 49.10
N VAL A 84 -12.10 -8.41 48.32
CA VAL A 84 -13.46 -7.85 48.21
C VAL A 84 -13.75 -7.61 46.72
N GLY A 85 -14.99 -7.87 46.28
CA GLY A 85 -15.32 -8.02 44.85
C GLY A 85 -15.81 -6.77 44.12
N ARG A 86 -15.69 -6.81 42.78
CA ARG A 86 -16.40 -6.03 41.74
C ARG A 86 -17.03 -4.68 42.17
N LYS A 87 -16.27 -3.59 41.99
CA LYS A 87 -16.71 -2.32 41.35
C LYS A 87 -15.49 -1.46 41.00
N GLY A 88 -15.65 -0.52 40.07
CA GLY A 88 -14.53 0.23 39.47
C GLY A 88 -13.92 1.30 40.37
N CYS A 89 -12.66 1.66 40.12
CA CYS A 89 -11.95 2.72 40.82
C CYS A 89 -12.04 4.05 40.05
N THR A 90 -12.48 5.11 40.73
CA THR A 90 -12.33 6.50 40.27
C THR A 90 -11.05 7.11 40.83
N PHE A 91 -10.34 7.90 40.01
CA PHE A 91 -9.27 8.79 40.44
C PHE A 91 -9.71 10.23 40.22
N GLU A 92 -9.42 11.12 41.17
CA GLU A 92 -9.58 12.58 40.99
C GLU A 92 -8.20 13.21 40.82
N LEU A 93 -8.06 14.09 39.83
CA LEU A 93 -6.85 14.86 39.56
C LEU A 93 -7.18 16.34 39.70
N MET A 94 -6.70 16.99 40.77
CA MET A 94 -6.81 18.44 40.90
C MET A 94 -5.70 19.13 40.08
N ILE A 95 -6.09 20.08 39.22
CA ILE A 95 -5.18 21.00 38.55
C ILE A 95 -5.54 22.41 38.99
N THR A 96 -4.60 23.10 39.64
CA THR A 96 -4.79 24.47 40.12
C THR A 96 -4.19 25.46 39.13
N VAL A 97 -5.03 26.33 38.55
CA VAL A 97 -4.57 27.42 37.67
C VAL A 97 -4.64 28.75 38.42
N GLN A 98 -3.50 29.41 38.58
CA GLN A 98 -3.46 30.81 39.04
C GLN A 98 -3.54 31.76 37.84
N VAL A 99 -4.36 32.80 37.97
CA VAL A 99 -4.41 33.94 37.03
C VAL A 99 -4.04 35.19 37.81
N LEU A 100 -2.94 35.84 37.41
CA LEU A 100 -2.53 37.14 37.90
C LEU A 100 -3.11 38.23 37.00
N LEU A 101 -3.74 39.24 37.60
CA LEU A 101 -4.21 40.45 36.93
C LEU A 101 -3.45 41.66 37.48
N TRP A 102 -2.93 42.49 36.58
CA TRP A 102 -2.35 43.79 36.91
C TRP A 102 -3.20 44.90 36.26
N PRO A 103 -3.47 46.03 36.95
CA PRO A 103 -4.34 47.08 36.43
C PRO A 103 -3.59 48.12 35.59
N ASN A 104 -4.20 48.51 34.48
CA ASN A 104 -4.15 49.81 33.79
C ASN A 104 -2.79 50.53 33.65
N ASN A 105 -2.31 50.68 32.41
CA ASN A 105 -2.38 51.99 31.73
C ASN A 105 -2.06 51.93 30.22
N PHE A 106 -2.52 52.95 29.49
CA PHE A 106 -2.19 53.21 28.08
C PHE A 106 -0.78 53.83 27.91
N THR A 107 -0.16 53.64 26.75
CA THR A 107 0.46 54.70 25.91
C THR A 107 0.85 54.13 24.54
N THR A 108 0.75 54.94 23.48
CA THR A 108 1.11 54.59 22.09
C THR A 108 2.53 55.05 21.76
N MET A 109 3.32 54.26 21.01
CA MET A 109 4.48 54.80 20.29
C MET A 109 4.78 54.05 18.99
N LEU A 110 5.15 54.80 17.95
CA LEU A 110 5.61 54.35 16.64
C LEU A 110 7.09 54.72 16.46
N ILE A 111 7.88 53.86 15.82
CA ILE A 111 9.18 54.20 15.22
C ILE A 111 9.26 53.54 13.83
N ASN A 112 9.86 54.23 12.86
CA ASN A 112 9.81 53.93 11.42
C ASN A 112 11.06 53.20 10.89
N GLY A 113 10.90 52.58 9.71
CA GLY A 113 11.96 52.41 8.71
C GLY A 113 11.67 51.29 7.70
N PHE A 114 11.65 51.52 6.38
CA PHE A 114 11.75 52.77 5.60
C PHE A 114 11.12 52.56 4.19
N SER A 115 10.53 53.60 3.58
CA SER A 115 10.36 53.91 2.12
C SER A 115 10.13 52.81 1.05
N GLU A 116 9.37 52.96 -0.05
CA GLU A 116 8.51 54.02 -0.67
C GLU A 116 7.91 53.44 -1.99
N PRO A 117 7.10 54.14 -2.81
CA PRO A 117 6.02 55.10 -2.52
C PRO A 117 4.69 54.73 -3.24
N ILE A 118 3.65 55.57 -3.13
CA ILE A 118 2.31 55.40 -3.76
C ILE A 118 2.06 56.45 -4.85
N ALA A 119 1.27 56.12 -5.89
CA ALA A 119 0.71 57.06 -6.87
C ALA A 119 -0.85 57.04 -6.87
N ASN A 120 -1.48 58.11 -7.37
CA ASN A 120 -2.86 58.50 -7.03
C ASN A 120 -3.96 58.21 -8.08
N GLY A 121 -5.20 58.01 -7.61
CA GLY A 121 -6.46 58.13 -8.38
C GLY A 121 -7.67 57.67 -7.53
N ARG A 122 -8.49 58.57 -6.95
CA ARG A 122 -9.58 59.42 -7.51
C ARG A 122 -10.90 58.68 -7.81
N GLN A 123 -12.01 59.32 -7.38
CA GLN A 123 -13.43 59.10 -7.73
C GLN A 123 -14.07 57.76 -7.26
N SER A 124 -15.09 57.67 -6.40
CA SER A 124 -16.37 58.39 -6.18
C SER A 124 -17.55 57.87 -7.02
N TRP A 125 -18.51 57.16 -6.38
CA TRP A 125 -19.92 57.00 -6.82
C TRP A 125 -20.83 56.89 -5.56
N PRO A 126 -22.17 57.10 -5.65
CA PRO A 126 -22.96 57.72 -4.57
C PRO A 126 -23.90 56.77 -3.79
N CYS A 127 -24.52 57.33 -2.76
CA CYS A 127 -25.62 56.74 -2.01
C CYS A 127 -26.90 56.60 -2.84
N LEU A 128 -27.63 55.49 -2.66
CA LEU A 128 -29.08 55.41 -2.84
C LEU A 128 -29.70 54.65 -1.67
N ALA A 129 -30.89 55.07 -1.24
CA ALA A 129 -31.55 54.54 -0.05
C ALA A 129 -32.90 53.88 -0.40
N ASN A 130 -33.24 52.78 0.29
CA ASN A 130 -34.46 52.65 1.11
C ASN A 130 -34.45 51.27 1.83
N PRO A 131 -34.68 51.16 3.17
CA PRO A 131 -34.52 49.89 3.87
C PRO A 131 -35.82 49.09 4.01
N ALA A 132 -35.97 48.05 3.19
CA ALA A 132 -36.91 46.94 3.44
C ALA A 132 -36.31 45.61 2.93
N LYS A 133 -36.64 44.49 3.60
CA LYS A 133 -36.16 43.11 3.30
C LYS A 133 -34.64 42.86 3.50
N ARG A 134 -34.13 43.09 4.72
CA ARG A 134 -32.94 42.38 5.25
C ARG A 134 -33.18 41.84 6.67
N THR A 135 -34.02 40.82 6.76
CA THR A 135 -34.30 40.09 8.02
C THR A 135 -34.16 38.57 7.84
N ALA A 136 -33.16 38.13 7.06
CA ALA A 136 -32.88 36.71 6.81
C ALA A 136 -31.43 36.48 6.31
N MET A 137 -30.42 36.66 7.16
CA MET A 137 -29.13 35.92 7.15
C MET A 137 -28.16 36.47 8.21
N MET A 138 -27.84 35.63 9.20
CA MET A 138 -26.68 35.62 10.14
C MET A 138 -27.12 35.26 11.57
N LYS A 139 -27.32 33.96 11.81
CA LYS A 139 -27.32 33.35 13.16
C LYS A 139 -27.23 31.82 13.06
N GLN A 140 -26.01 31.30 12.83
CA GLN A 140 -25.66 29.91 13.12
C GLN A 140 -24.28 29.84 13.76
N ALA A 141 -24.28 29.88 15.09
CA ALA A 141 -23.19 29.40 15.93
C ALA A 141 -23.86 28.72 17.14
N ALA A 142 -23.46 27.47 17.41
CA ALA A 142 -23.78 26.63 18.56
C ALA A 142 -25.22 26.70 19.13
N LEU A 143 -26.01 25.64 18.94
CA LEU A 143 -27.14 25.33 19.83
C LEU A 143 -27.30 23.81 19.99
N LEU A 144 -26.80 23.28 21.11
CA LEU A 144 -27.09 21.94 21.61
C LEU A 144 -28.25 22.06 22.61
N GLN A 145 -29.32 21.29 22.40
CA GLN A 145 -30.54 21.42 23.19
C GLN A 145 -30.41 20.75 24.56
N PHE A 146 -30.82 21.46 25.62
CA PHE A 146 -31.17 20.84 26.89
C PHE A 146 -32.67 20.52 26.92
N TYR A 147 -33.01 19.27 27.26
CA TYR A 147 -34.35 18.92 27.72
C TYR A 147 -34.43 19.15 29.24
N GLY A 148 -35.49 19.81 29.70
CA GLY A 148 -35.76 20.04 31.12
C GLY A 148 -37.10 19.44 31.54
N CYS A 149 -37.21 19.01 32.80
CA CYS A 149 -38.48 18.64 33.41
C CYS A 149 -38.60 19.26 34.82
N THR A 150 -39.38 20.33 34.87
CA THR A 150 -40.03 21.00 36.01
C THR A 150 -39.73 20.56 37.46
N LYS A 151 -39.44 21.56 38.33
CA LYS A 151 -40.39 22.01 39.37
C LYS A 151 -40.07 23.42 39.89
N SER A 152 -41.10 24.12 40.36
CA SER A 152 -41.09 25.40 41.09
C SER A 152 -40.75 25.17 42.58
N THR A 153 -40.50 26.15 43.48
CA THR A 153 -41.17 27.45 43.77
C THR A 153 -40.18 28.53 44.34
N PRO A 154 -40.60 29.79 44.60
CA PRO A 154 -39.69 30.96 44.61
C PRO A 154 -39.46 31.70 45.96
N THR A 155 -38.77 32.85 45.87
CA THR A 155 -38.59 33.98 46.83
C THR A 155 -37.39 33.99 47.78
N GLY A 156 -36.84 35.20 47.98
CA GLY A 156 -35.67 35.55 48.80
C GLY A 156 -34.96 36.79 48.22
N GLN A 157 -34.71 37.83 49.03
CA GLN A 157 -34.21 39.13 48.56
C GLN A 157 -32.81 39.50 49.05
N SER A 158 -32.16 40.36 48.25
CA SER A 158 -31.29 41.47 48.68
C SER A 158 -29.78 41.28 48.92
N GLN A 159 -29.10 42.43 48.83
CA GLN A 159 -27.73 42.78 49.22
C GLN A 159 -26.54 42.17 48.44
N LEU A 160 -26.12 42.91 47.41
CA LEU A 160 -24.72 43.00 47.00
C LEU A 160 -23.91 43.71 48.10
N ASN A 161 -22.72 43.20 48.42
CA ASN A 161 -21.65 44.01 49.02
C ASN A 161 -20.25 43.46 48.65
N HIS A 162 -19.21 44.26 48.89
CA HIS A 162 -17.91 44.12 48.22
C HIS A 162 -16.98 43.00 48.74
N ASN A 163 -16.01 42.62 47.89
CA ASN A 163 -14.82 41.79 48.16
C ASN A 163 -15.03 40.30 48.51
N SER A 164 -15.39 39.50 47.51
CA SER A 164 -15.31 38.03 47.54
C SER A 164 -14.44 37.48 46.40
N ARG A 165 -13.38 36.74 46.72
CA ARG A 165 -12.63 35.93 45.72
C ARG A 165 -13.42 34.65 45.46
N PHE A 166 -14.01 34.52 44.28
CA PHE A 166 -14.67 33.28 43.86
C PHE A 166 -13.65 32.24 43.39
N TYR A 167 -13.54 31.14 44.13
CA TYR A 167 -12.95 29.90 43.63
C TYR A 167 -14.09 29.00 43.12
N LEU A 168 -14.07 28.68 41.83
CA LEU A 168 -15.01 27.72 41.21
C LEU A 168 -14.31 26.36 41.05
N PRO A 169 -14.67 25.33 41.84
CA PRO A 169 -14.10 23.99 41.70
C PRO A 169 -14.69 23.27 40.47
N LEU A 170 -13.97 23.32 39.35
CA LEU A 170 -14.32 22.61 38.11
C LEU A 170 -14.01 21.10 38.23
N SER A 171 -14.96 20.34 38.78
CA SER A 171 -14.85 18.88 38.98
C SER A 171 -15.15 18.11 37.68
N LEU A 172 -14.15 17.98 36.81
CA LEU A 172 -14.26 17.27 35.54
C LEU A 172 -14.28 15.74 35.74
N LYS A 173 -15.46 15.16 35.96
CA LYS A 173 -15.62 13.69 36.09
C LYS A 173 -15.48 12.97 34.75
N VAL A 174 -14.25 12.60 34.41
CA VAL A 174 -13.95 11.72 33.26
C VAL A 174 -14.33 10.27 33.63
N HIS A 175 -15.38 9.74 33.00
CA HIS A 175 -15.69 8.31 33.07
C HIS A 175 -14.87 7.55 32.01
N ILE A 176 -13.74 6.97 32.44
CA ILE A 176 -13.00 6.02 31.62
C ILE A 176 -13.64 4.64 31.82
N GLU A 177 -14.63 4.30 30.99
CA GLU A 177 -15.03 2.89 30.84
C GLU A 177 -13.87 2.12 30.20
N ARG A 178 -13.11 1.39 31.03
CA ARG A 178 -12.09 0.45 30.57
C ARG A 178 -12.77 -0.77 29.98
N SER A 179 -13.29 -0.65 28.75
CA SER A 179 -13.98 -1.76 28.10
C SER A 179 -12.97 -2.88 27.80
N GLU A 180 -13.05 -3.98 28.55
CA GLU A 180 -12.39 -5.25 28.22
C GLU A 180 -13.10 -5.93 27.03
N ARG A 181 -13.21 -5.20 25.92
CA ARG A 181 -13.51 -5.78 24.61
C ARG A 181 -12.28 -6.56 24.18
N ALA A 182 -12.32 -7.87 24.37
CA ALA A 182 -11.44 -8.77 23.64
C ALA A 182 -11.47 -8.40 22.15
N PHE A 183 -10.33 -8.46 21.47
CA PHE A 183 -10.21 -8.17 20.04
C PHE A 183 -10.94 -9.24 19.22
N ALA A 184 -12.26 -9.07 19.11
CA ALA A 184 -13.07 -9.80 18.15
C ALA A 184 -12.66 -9.34 16.74
N ILE A 185 -11.87 -10.18 16.06
CA ILE A 185 -11.89 -10.23 14.60
C ILE A 185 -13.38 -10.27 14.22
N PRO A 186 -13.90 -9.29 13.44
CA PRO A 186 -15.34 -9.19 13.20
C PRO A 186 -15.92 -10.51 12.70
N SER A 187 -17.15 -10.81 13.11
CA SER A 187 -17.84 -12.04 12.76
C SER A 187 -18.38 -11.97 11.31
N TYR A 188 -17.47 -12.03 10.34
CA TYR A 188 -17.82 -12.22 8.94
C TYR A 188 -18.47 -13.60 8.77
N HIS A 189 -19.62 -13.67 8.12
CA HIS A 189 -20.07 -14.92 7.52
C HIS A 189 -19.15 -15.22 6.33
N LEU A 190 -18.22 -16.16 6.54
CA LEU A 190 -17.61 -16.89 5.43
C LEU A 190 -18.48 -18.14 5.19
N PRO A 191 -18.85 -18.46 3.94
CA PRO A 191 -19.57 -19.70 3.65
C PRO A 191 -18.70 -20.93 3.92
N GLU A 192 -19.32 -22.09 4.11
CA GLU A 192 -18.59 -23.36 4.16
C GLU A 192 -18.05 -23.70 2.76
N MET A 193 -16.76 -23.45 2.56
CA MET A 193 -16.10 -23.54 1.25
C MET A 193 -15.72 -24.98 0.88
N ALA A 194 -16.29 -25.48 -0.22
CA ALA A 194 -15.87 -26.73 -0.84
C ALA A 194 -14.46 -26.60 -1.47
N ALA A 195 -13.58 -27.56 -1.19
CA ALA A 195 -12.15 -27.46 -1.45
C ALA A 195 -11.72 -28.00 -2.83
N SER A 196 -11.98 -27.27 -3.94
CA SER A 196 -11.32 -27.54 -5.25
C SER A 196 -11.51 -26.48 -6.35
N THR A 197 -10.88 -25.31 -6.26
CA THR A 197 -10.34 -24.58 -7.45
C THR A 197 -9.32 -23.48 -7.06
N PHE A 198 -8.05 -23.89 -7.00
CA PHE A 198 -6.89 -23.07 -6.63
C PHE A 198 -6.97 -22.43 -5.23
N GLN A 199 -7.12 -23.30 -4.24
CA GLN A 199 -6.35 -23.19 -3.00
C GLN A 199 -4.83 -23.25 -3.31
N VAL A 200 -4.00 -22.85 -2.36
CA VAL A 200 -2.53 -23.02 -2.46
C VAL A 200 -2.16 -24.48 -2.72
N PRO A 201 -1.06 -24.80 -3.43
CA PRO A 201 -0.82 -26.15 -3.96
C PRO A 201 -0.52 -27.20 -2.88
N TYR A 202 -0.12 -26.76 -1.68
CA TYR A 202 0.16 -27.58 -0.50
C TYR A 202 -1.04 -27.61 0.46
N MET A 203 -1.15 -28.66 1.28
CA MET A 203 -2.21 -28.78 2.28
C MET A 203 -2.10 -27.69 3.35
N VAL A 204 -3.23 -27.13 3.75
CA VAL A 204 -3.37 -26.21 4.88
C VAL A 204 -4.51 -26.66 5.81
N LYS A 205 -4.23 -26.82 7.11
CA LYS A 205 -5.22 -27.04 8.18
C LYS A 205 -4.77 -26.39 9.50
N THR A 206 -5.71 -26.17 10.41
CA THR A 206 -5.39 -25.91 11.82
C THR A 206 -5.04 -27.20 12.56
N CYS A 207 -4.29 -27.11 13.65
CA CYS A 207 -3.91 -28.24 14.50
C CYS A 207 -3.68 -27.80 15.95
N ASN A 208 -4.03 -28.65 16.91
CA ASN A 208 -3.82 -28.45 18.34
C ASN A 208 -2.63 -29.28 18.90
N ASN A 209 -2.34 -30.44 18.30
CA ASN A 209 -1.23 -31.29 18.70
C ASN A 209 0.09 -30.85 18.02
N PHE A 210 1.03 -30.29 18.78
CA PHE A 210 2.35 -29.92 18.25
C PHE A 210 3.28 -31.14 18.03
N ASN A 211 2.93 -32.31 18.59
CA ASN A 211 3.70 -33.55 18.53
C ASN A 211 3.01 -34.61 17.63
N ASP A 212 2.23 -34.16 16.65
CA ASP A 212 1.63 -35.01 15.61
C ASP A 212 2.73 -35.48 14.63
N ALA A 213 2.88 -36.81 14.50
CA ALA A 213 3.92 -37.45 13.71
C ALA A 213 3.82 -37.21 12.20
N SER A 214 2.73 -36.60 11.70
CA SER A 214 2.65 -36.16 10.31
C SER A 214 3.56 -34.96 10.00
N TYR A 215 4.03 -34.23 11.00
CA TYR A 215 4.94 -33.09 10.85
C TYR A 215 6.41 -33.51 10.88
N ASP A 216 7.21 -32.92 9.97
CA ASP A 216 8.64 -33.18 9.87
C ASP A 216 9.50 -32.02 10.40
N GLY A 217 8.87 -30.94 10.88
CA GLY A 217 9.47 -29.96 11.79
C GLY A 217 8.48 -28.87 12.22
N LEU A 218 8.79 -28.20 13.33
CA LEU A 218 8.06 -27.03 13.82
C LEU A 218 8.76 -25.74 13.37
N LEU A 219 7.97 -24.70 13.07
CA LEU A 219 8.45 -23.33 12.93
C LEU A 219 7.72 -22.44 13.95
N VAL A 220 8.46 -21.92 14.92
CA VAL A 220 7.99 -20.96 15.92
C VAL A 220 8.45 -19.56 15.53
N VAL A 221 7.51 -18.62 15.46
CA VAL A 221 7.76 -17.18 15.26
C VAL A 221 7.28 -16.41 16.49
N ALA A 222 8.19 -15.83 17.26
CA ALA A 222 7.87 -15.11 18.50
C ALA A 222 8.96 -14.11 18.91
N SER A 223 8.61 -13.21 19.83
CA SER A 223 9.54 -12.32 20.53
C SER A 223 10.23 -12.99 21.73
N SER A 224 9.57 -13.93 22.39
CA SER A 224 10.10 -14.63 23.58
C SER A 224 9.40 -15.97 23.84
N VAL A 225 9.92 -16.72 24.82
CA VAL A 225 9.29 -17.95 25.34
C VAL A 225 8.00 -17.66 26.14
N ALA A 226 7.85 -16.44 26.66
CA ALA A 226 6.67 -16.01 27.41
C ALA A 226 5.44 -15.82 26.49
N ASP A 227 5.67 -15.47 25.22
CA ASP A 227 4.62 -15.32 24.20
C ASP A 227 4.07 -16.66 23.70
N LEU A 228 4.69 -17.78 24.09
CA LEU A 228 4.25 -19.13 23.69
C LEU A 228 3.12 -19.66 24.60
N PRO A 229 1.98 -20.10 24.03
CA PRO A 229 0.87 -20.69 24.76
C PRO A 229 1.23 -21.84 25.71
N ALA A 230 0.40 -22.04 26.74
CA ALA A 230 0.64 -22.99 27.83
C ALA A 230 0.81 -24.45 27.34
N ASP A 231 0.08 -24.84 26.30
CA ASP A 231 0.16 -26.18 25.70
C ASP A 231 1.56 -26.51 25.15
N LEU A 232 2.35 -25.48 24.80
CA LEU A 232 3.71 -25.60 24.28
C LEU A 232 4.78 -25.62 25.39
N THR A 233 4.40 -25.71 26.67
CA THR A 233 5.33 -25.77 27.81
C THR A 233 6.45 -26.82 27.66
N PRO A 234 6.22 -28.04 27.10
CA PRO A 234 7.30 -29.01 26.90
C PRO A 234 8.46 -28.53 26.00
N LEU A 235 8.24 -27.53 25.14
CA LEU A 235 9.28 -26.96 24.28
C LEU A 235 10.09 -25.86 24.98
N LYS A 236 9.55 -25.25 26.05
CA LYS A 236 10.14 -24.07 26.69
C LYS A 236 11.57 -24.31 27.23
N PRO A 237 11.88 -25.42 27.93
CA PRO A 237 13.25 -25.67 28.40
C PRO A 237 14.29 -25.78 27.28
N PHE A 238 13.91 -26.26 26.09
CA PHE A 238 14.82 -26.35 24.95
C PHE A 238 15.14 -24.96 24.37
N LEU A 239 14.15 -24.07 24.32
CA LEU A 239 14.32 -22.68 23.91
C LEU A 239 15.12 -21.88 24.94
N GLU A 240 14.77 -21.98 26.22
CA GLU A 240 15.42 -21.26 27.32
C GLU A 240 16.90 -21.66 27.47
N ASN A 241 17.21 -22.96 27.38
CA ASN A 241 18.59 -23.44 27.35
C ASN A 241 19.36 -22.94 26.11
N PHE A 242 18.71 -22.86 24.94
CA PHE A 242 19.37 -22.33 23.75
C PHE A 242 19.64 -20.82 23.89
N PHE A 243 18.70 -20.03 24.40
CA PHE A 243 18.85 -18.59 24.59
C PHE A 243 19.84 -18.22 25.70
N ALA A 244 20.09 -19.13 26.65
CA ALA A 244 21.17 -18.99 27.63
C ALA A 244 22.57 -19.18 27.01
N LEU A 245 22.68 -20.00 25.95
CA LEU A 245 23.93 -20.25 25.21
C LEU A 245 24.18 -19.20 24.12
N ASP A 246 23.15 -18.87 23.33
CA ASP A 246 23.19 -17.85 22.29
C ASP A 246 22.19 -16.72 22.62
N LYS A 247 22.73 -15.61 23.13
CA LYS A 247 21.95 -14.42 23.47
C LYS A 247 21.40 -13.69 22.24
N SER A 248 21.96 -13.92 21.06
CA SER A 248 21.48 -13.34 19.79
C SER A 248 20.33 -14.14 19.17
N ALA A 249 19.96 -15.29 19.75
CA ALA A 249 18.82 -16.10 19.31
C ALA A 249 17.45 -15.40 19.43
N LEU A 250 17.39 -14.25 20.13
CA LEU A 250 16.21 -13.38 20.27
C LEU A 250 16.33 -12.06 19.48
N ASP A 251 17.44 -11.81 18.77
CA ASP A 251 17.61 -10.58 17.98
C ASP A 251 16.76 -10.59 16.70
N ALA A 252 16.36 -9.40 16.23
CA ALA A 252 15.50 -9.28 15.05
C ALA A 252 16.14 -9.90 13.80
N GLY A 253 15.49 -10.92 13.23
CA GLY A 253 16.01 -11.65 12.06
C GLY A 253 16.92 -12.84 12.40
N SER A 254 17.13 -13.14 13.68
CA SER A 254 17.82 -14.36 14.12
C SER A 254 16.95 -15.61 13.91
N VAL A 255 17.54 -16.69 13.37
CA VAL A 255 16.81 -17.93 13.06
C VAL A 255 17.63 -19.17 13.41
N CYS A 256 17.17 -19.91 14.40
CA CYS A 256 17.88 -21.01 15.03
C CYS A 256 17.21 -22.35 14.69
N LEU A 257 17.96 -23.35 14.22
CA LEU A 257 17.50 -24.74 14.18
C LEU A 257 17.97 -25.44 15.46
N ILE A 258 17.02 -25.74 16.33
CA ILE A 258 17.23 -26.30 17.66
C ILE A 258 16.84 -27.80 17.60
N PRO A 259 17.77 -28.73 17.88
CA PRO A 259 17.43 -30.14 18.00
C PRO A 259 16.64 -30.37 19.29
N VAL A 260 15.51 -31.06 19.19
CA VAL A 260 14.68 -31.47 20.33
C VAL A 260 14.65 -33.00 20.39
N SER A 261 14.60 -33.57 21.59
CA SER A 261 14.53 -35.03 21.75
C SER A 261 13.23 -35.58 21.15
N GLY A 262 13.33 -36.70 20.42
CA GLY A 262 12.19 -37.39 19.80
C GLY A 262 11.07 -37.77 20.78
N ASN A 263 11.39 -37.91 22.07
CA ASN A 263 10.43 -38.16 23.14
C ASN A 263 9.55 -36.94 23.49
N VAL A 264 9.96 -35.73 23.10
CA VAL A 264 9.26 -34.46 23.34
C VAL A 264 8.69 -33.89 22.03
N LEU A 265 9.43 -34.05 20.93
CA LEU A 265 9.00 -33.65 19.59
C LEU A 265 9.43 -34.70 18.57
N HIS A 266 8.48 -35.46 18.02
CA HIS A 266 8.70 -36.56 17.09
C HIS A 266 9.62 -36.20 15.92
N SER A 267 9.39 -35.04 15.30
CA SER A 267 10.18 -34.55 14.16
C SER A 267 11.65 -34.23 14.50
N SER A 268 11.98 -34.10 15.79
CA SER A 268 13.26 -33.66 16.36
C SER A 268 13.80 -32.31 15.85
N ARG A 269 13.03 -31.60 15.02
CA ARG A 269 13.41 -30.36 14.32
C ARG A 269 12.49 -29.22 14.76
N LEU A 270 13.00 -28.34 15.61
CA LEU A 270 12.37 -27.08 16.01
C LEU A 270 13.14 -25.91 15.41
N ILE A 271 12.49 -25.10 14.58
CA ILE A 271 13.04 -23.80 14.16
C ILE A 271 12.41 -22.71 15.00
N PHE A 272 13.23 -21.93 15.68
CA PHE A 272 12.83 -20.67 16.29
C PHE A 272 13.27 -19.52 15.38
N SER A 273 12.35 -18.59 15.11
CA SER A 273 12.60 -17.40 14.31
C SER A 273 12.18 -16.16 15.10
N ALA A 274 13.14 -15.32 15.45
CA ALA A 274 12.92 -14.20 16.34
C ALA A 274 12.34 -13.00 15.60
N THR A 275 11.23 -12.46 16.12
CA THR A 275 10.73 -11.14 15.70
C THR A 275 11.64 -9.99 16.15
N GLY A 276 12.56 -10.27 17.08
CA GLY A 276 13.23 -9.26 17.88
C GLY A 276 12.33 -8.70 18.99
N PRO A 277 12.84 -7.71 19.75
CA PRO A 277 12.01 -6.88 20.61
C PRO A 277 10.86 -6.23 19.83
N LEU A 278 9.70 -6.14 20.48
CA LEU A 278 8.46 -5.56 19.92
C LEU A 278 7.96 -4.38 20.78
N THR A 279 8.90 -3.58 21.26
CA THR A 279 8.68 -2.55 22.30
C THR A 279 9.31 -1.20 21.94
N ARG A 280 9.67 -1.01 20.66
CA ARG A 280 10.27 0.23 20.14
C ARG A 280 9.25 0.92 19.25
N ASP A 281 9.31 2.25 19.17
CA ASP A 281 8.31 3.10 18.50
C ASP A 281 8.16 2.85 16.98
N PHE A 282 9.03 2.02 16.39
CA PHE A 282 9.03 1.63 14.98
C PHE A 282 8.69 0.14 14.74
N ASP A 283 8.36 -0.63 15.77
CA ASP A 283 8.01 -2.05 15.64
C ASP A 283 6.53 -2.23 15.28
N ASP A 284 6.28 -2.76 14.08
CA ASP A 284 4.95 -3.06 13.55
C ASP A 284 4.81 -4.52 13.08
N GLU A 285 3.64 -4.86 12.52
CA GLU A 285 3.28 -6.17 11.96
C GLU A 285 4.34 -6.80 11.03
N ARG A 286 5.19 -5.99 10.39
CA ARG A 286 6.29 -6.51 9.54
C ARG A 286 7.26 -7.40 10.31
N ARG A 287 7.48 -7.15 11.61
CA ARG A 287 8.37 -7.97 12.47
C ARG A 287 7.99 -9.45 12.44
N PHE A 288 6.70 -9.75 12.42
CA PHE A 288 6.17 -11.11 12.33
C PHE A 288 6.29 -11.69 10.93
N LYS A 289 6.01 -10.88 9.90
CA LYS A 289 6.14 -11.27 8.48
C LYS A 289 7.59 -11.58 8.10
N GLU A 290 8.53 -10.70 8.44
CA GLU A 290 9.98 -10.82 8.20
C GLU A 290 10.54 -12.07 8.89
N ALA A 291 10.23 -12.27 10.18
CA ALA A 291 10.64 -13.46 10.91
C ALA A 291 10.03 -14.74 10.34
N ALA A 292 8.79 -14.72 9.84
CA ALA A 292 8.18 -15.86 9.17
C ALA A 292 8.85 -16.18 7.81
N GLU A 293 9.23 -15.17 7.03
CA GLU A 293 9.95 -15.33 5.76
C GLU A 293 11.34 -15.96 5.99
N LEU A 294 12.11 -15.43 6.94
CA LEU A 294 13.44 -15.96 7.30
C LEU A 294 13.34 -17.37 7.92
N GLY A 295 12.37 -17.59 8.80
CA GLY A 295 12.07 -18.88 9.42
C GLY A 295 11.70 -19.96 8.40
N MET A 296 10.81 -19.64 7.45
CA MET A 296 10.43 -20.55 6.38
C MET A 296 11.60 -20.83 5.42
N SER A 297 12.41 -19.82 5.11
CA SER A 297 13.66 -19.99 4.33
C SER A 297 14.63 -20.96 5.02
N ARG A 298 14.75 -20.90 6.35
CA ARG A 298 15.55 -21.85 7.14
C ARG A 298 14.95 -23.25 7.18
N ALA A 299 13.62 -23.39 7.20
CA ALA A 299 12.90 -24.66 7.17
C ALA A 299 13.07 -25.41 5.84
N LEU A 300 12.92 -24.71 4.73
CA LEU A 300 13.20 -25.27 3.40
C LEU A 300 14.66 -25.75 3.29
N LYS A 301 15.62 -24.97 3.82
CA LYS A 301 17.03 -25.36 3.92
C LYS A 301 17.31 -26.48 4.92
N ALA A 302 16.39 -26.77 5.84
CA ALA A 302 16.44 -27.92 6.76
C ALA A 302 15.79 -29.19 6.18
N GLY A 303 15.36 -29.16 4.91
CA GLY A 303 14.68 -30.28 4.26
C GLY A 303 13.31 -30.60 4.86
N MET A 304 12.62 -29.61 5.42
CA MET A 304 11.25 -29.78 5.94
C MET A 304 10.21 -29.69 4.81
N LYS A 305 9.17 -30.53 4.91
CA LYS A 305 8.09 -30.71 3.92
C LYS A 305 6.68 -30.74 4.52
N ASN A 306 6.55 -31.03 5.81
CA ASN A 306 5.30 -31.02 6.56
C ASN A 306 5.48 -30.12 7.79
N ILE A 307 5.19 -28.84 7.63
CA ILE A 307 5.56 -27.80 8.58
C ILE A 307 4.33 -27.40 9.41
N LEU A 308 4.49 -27.41 10.73
CA LEU A 308 3.53 -26.81 11.65
C LEU A 308 4.07 -25.46 12.14
N LEU A 309 3.36 -24.38 11.80
CA LEU A 309 3.67 -23.01 12.14
C LEU A 309 3.00 -22.62 13.46
N ILE A 310 3.78 -22.09 14.39
CA ILE A 310 3.37 -21.54 15.68
C ILE A 310 3.67 -20.04 15.65
N CYS A 311 2.66 -19.21 15.91
CA CYS A 311 2.82 -17.77 16.17
C CYS A 311 2.73 -17.51 17.67
N GLY A 312 3.69 -16.75 18.22
CA GLY A 312 3.59 -16.21 19.58
C GLY A 312 2.42 -15.23 19.71
N VAL A 313 1.81 -15.18 20.89
CA VAL A 313 0.60 -14.39 21.17
C VAL A 313 0.98 -13.04 21.79
N HIS A 314 1.14 -12.00 20.96
CA HIS A 314 1.45 -10.65 21.44
C HIS A 314 0.24 -9.71 21.40
N LYS A 315 -0.16 -9.17 22.56
CA LYS A 315 -1.41 -8.40 22.72
C LYS A 315 -1.49 -7.13 21.88
N SER A 316 -0.36 -6.50 21.56
CA SER A 316 -0.29 -5.26 20.77
C SER A 316 -0.47 -5.47 19.26
N TYR A 317 -0.32 -6.70 18.76
CA TYR A 317 -0.34 -7.00 17.33
C TYR A 317 -1.46 -8.02 17.02
N PRO A 318 -2.75 -7.61 17.01
CA PRO A 318 -3.89 -8.52 16.91
C PRO A 318 -3.96 -9.28 15.58
N THR A 319 -3.21 -8.86 14.56
CA THR A 319 -3.07 -9.54 13.26
C THR A 319 -1.79 -10.36 13.10
N ALA A 320 -0.93 -10.45 14.14
CA ALA A 320 0.36 -11.16 14.10
C ALA A 320 0.27 -12.55 13.45
N GLN A 321 -0.74 -13.35 13.79
CA GLN A 321 -0.94 -14.69 13.22
C GLN A 321 -1.18 -14.65 11.69
N LEU A 322 -1.95 -13.67 11.21
CA LEU A 322 -2.23 -13.46 9.78
C LEU A 322 -0.95 -13.04 9.03
N VAL A 323 -0.20 -12.06 9.53
CA VAL A 323 1.01 -11.60 8.84
C VAL A 323 2.17 -12.61 8.92
N THR A 324 2.23 -13.42 9.98
CA THR A 324 3.13 -14.58 10.09
C THR A 324 2.80 -15.60 8.99
N LEU A 325 1.52 -15.95 8.80
CA LEU A 325 1.08 -16.83 7.72
C LEU A 325 1.43 -16.23 6.34
N LEU A 326 1.15 -14.95 6.11
CA LEU A 326 1.44 -14.28 4.84
C LEU A 326 2.94 -14.24 4.52
N GLY A 327 3.83 -14.06 5.50
CA GLY A 327 5.28 -14.14 5.31
C GLY A 327 5.76 -15.57 5.02
N ALA A 328 5.31 -16.54 5.83
CA ALA A 328 5.60 -17.96 5.60
C ALA A 328 5.16 -18.42 4.20
N MET A 329 3.92 -18.14 3.81
CA MET A 329 3.34 -18.51 2.52
C MET A 329 4.04 -17.81 1.34
N GLN A 330 4.42 -16.54 1.46
CA GLN A 330 5.17 -15.80 0.43
C GLN A 330 6.50 -16.48 0.06
N THR A 331 7.16 -17.11 1.03
CA THR A 331 8.41 -17.86 0.83
C THR A 331 8.18 -19.20 0.13
N LEU A 332 6.96 -19.74 0.18
CA LEU A 332 6.58 -20.99 -0.48
C LEU A 332 6.26 -20.83 -1.97
N TYR A 333 6.04 -19.60 -2.45
CA TYR A 333 5.78 -19.31 -3.85
C TYR A 333 6.88 -19.85 -4.78
N VAL A 334 6.47 -20.42 -5.90
CA VAL A 334 7.34 -20.88 -6.99
C VAL A 334 6.95 -20.13 -8.26
N PRO A 335 7.85 -19.40 -8.93
CA PRO A 335 7.56 -18.69 -10.18
C PRO A 335 7.01 -19.63 -11.26
N LEU A 336 6.10 -19.14 -12.10
CA LEU A 336 5.46 -19.91 -13.17
C LEU A 336 6.48 -20.67 -14.03
N GLU A 337 7.56 -20.02 -14.44
CA GLU A 337 8.65 -20.62 -15.24
C GLU A 337 9.24 -21.87 -14.56
N VAL A 338 9.41 -21.81 -13.24
CA VAL A 338 9.99 -22.90 -12.47
C VAL A 338 9.00 -24.06 -12.33
N ARG A 339 7.69 -23.77 -12.25
CA ARG A 339 6.61 -24.79 -12.25
C ARG A 339 6.39 -25.41 -13.64
N GLU A 340 6.71 -24.70 -14.71
CA GLU A 340 6.68 -25.20 -16.09
C GLU A 340 7.84 -26.16 -16.40
N LEU A 341 9.04 -25.91 -15.85
CA LEU A 341 10.24 -26.73 -16.10
C LEU A 341 10.07 -28.22 -15.73
N ALA A 342 9.36 -28.52 -14.63
CA ALA A 342 9.20 -29.89 -14.13
C ALA A 342 7.96 -30.02 -13.22
N LYS A 343 7.31 -31.20 -13.19
CA LYS A 343 6.05 -31.40 -12.44
C LYS A 343 6.25 -31.37 -10.92
N GLU A 344 7.41 -31.82 -10.46
CA GLU A 344 7.88 -31.80 -9.08
C GLU A 344 8.08 -30.38 -8.54
N ASN A 345 8.33 -29.39 -9.40
CA ASN A 345 8.52 -27.99 -9.00
C ASN A 345 7.22 -27.27 -8.64
N ARG A 346 6.04 -27.89 -8.79
CA ARG A 346 4.73 -27.28 -8.51
C ARG A 346 4.59 -26.74 -7.08
N GLN A 347 5.32 -27.31 -6.11
CA GLN A 347 5.31 -26.88 -4.71
C GLN A 347 6.65 -27.10 -4.03
N ARG A 348 6.98 -26.29 -3.01
CA ARG A 348 8.21 -26.46 -2.21
C ARG A 348 8.08 -27.48 -1.07
N ILE A 349 6.86 -27.66 -0.57
CA ILE A 349 6.49 -28.48 0.59
C ILE A 349 5.19 -29.23 0.29
N ASN A 350 4.78 -30.15 1.17
CA ASN A 350 3.52 -30.89 1.07
C ASN A 350 2.42 -30.28 1.95
N SER A 351 2.77 -29.73 3.12
CA SER A 351 1.81 -29.07 4.02
C SER A 351 2.41 -27.92 4.84
N LEU A 352 1.63 -26.84 4.99
CA LEU A 352 1.86 -25.75 5.96
C LEU A 352 0.61 -25.62 6.83
N ASN A 353 0.67 -26.15 8.05
CA ASN A 353 -0.44 -26.13 8.98
C ASN A 353 -0.20 -25.11 10.09
N LEU A 354 -1.28 -24.63 10.70
CA LEU A 354 -1.25 -23.61 11.75
C LEU A 354 -1.54 -24.26 13.12
N TRP A 355 -0.65 -24.07 14.09
CA TRP A 355 -0.92 -24.46 15.46
C TRP A 355 -1.86 -23.44 16.13
N CYS A 356 -2.83 -23.95 16.88
CA CYS A 356 -3.74 -23.14 17.69
C CYS A 356 -4.28 -23.89 18.92
N ALA A 357 -4.47 -23.16 20.02
CA ALA A 357 -5.14 -23.67 21.22
C ALA A 357 -6.62 -24.03 20.93
N HIS A 358 -7.18 -24.92 21.76
CA HIS A 358 -8.54 -25.45 21.59
C HIS A 358 -9.63 -24.38 21.55
N ASP A 359 -9.52 -23.35 22.39
CA ASP A 359 -10.45 -22.20 22.46
C ASP A 359 -10.35 -21.28 21.22
N SER A 360 -9.16 -21.21 20.64
CA SER A 360 -8.76 -20.27 19.59
C SER A 360 -8.90 -20.83 18.18
N MET A 361 -9.27 -22.12 18.06
CA MET A 361 -9.43 -22.89 16.82
C MET A 361 -10.24 -22.13 15.75
N SER A 362 -11.40 -21.56 16.12
CA SER A 362 -12.27 -20.83 15.19
C SER A 362 -11.64 -19.54 14.64
N ALA A 363 -10.92 -18.80 15.49
CA ALA A 363 -10.22 -17.58 15.06
C ALA A 363 -9.02 -17.90 14.17
N SER A 364 -8.26 -18.93 14.53
CA SER A 364 -7.09 -19.39 13.77
C SER A 364 -7.48 -20.00 12.41
N ALA A 365 -8.62 -20.69 12.33
CA ALA A 365 -9.18 -21.15 11.06
C ALA A 365 -9.57 -19.99 10.14
N ARG A 366 -10.18 -18.91 10.67
CA ARG A 366 -10.44 -17.68 9.89
C ARG A 366 -9.14 -17.02 9.41
N ALA A 367 -8.13 -16.92 10.27
CA ALA A 367 -6.82 -16.37 9.89
C ALA A 367 -6.15 -17.19 8.79
N LEU A 368 -6.21 -18.53 8.86
CA LEU A 368 -5.66 -19.44 7.86
C LEU A 368 -6.40 -19.36 6.52
N ALA A 369 -7.75 -19.34 6.54
CA ALA A 369 -8.56 -19.19 5.33
C ALA A 369 -8.29 -17.85 4.63
N LEU A 370 -8.21 -16.76 5.41
CA LEU A 370 -7.89 -15.43 4.92
C LEU A 370 -6.47 -15.34 4.33
N ALA A 371 -5.46 -15.87 5.03
CA ALA A 371 -4.09 -15.92 4.53
C ALA A 371 -3.99 -16.72 3.22
N THR A 372 -4.70 -17.85 3.14
CA THR A 372 -4.77 -18.70 1.95
C THR A 372 -5.41 -17.97 0.77
N ALA A 373 -6.54 -17.28 0.98
CA ALA A 373 -7.21 -16.53 -0.09
C ALA A 373 -6.36 -15.35 -0.58
N ILE A 374 -5.75 -14.58 0.33
CA ILE A 374 -4.82 -13.50 -0.02
C ILE A 374 -3.62 -14.07 -0.79
N GLU A 375 -3.04 -15.20 -0.36
CA GLU A 375 -1.90 -15.78 -1.07
C GLU A 375 -2.27 -16.35 -2.44
N SER A 376 -3.43 -16.99 -2.62
CA SER A 376 -3.91 -17.37 -3.96
C SER A 376 -4.05 -16.13 -4.87
N GLY A 377 -4.55 -15.01 -4.33
CA GLY A 377 -4.60 -13.73 -5.04
C GLY A 377 -3.22 -13.14 -5.35
N ARG A 378 -2.28 -13.19 -4.40
CA ARG A 378 -0.89 -12.75 -4.64
C ARG A 378 -0.17 -13.66 -5.63
N ALA A 379 -0.38 -14.98 -5.61
CA ALA A 379 0.21 -15.92 -6.56
C ALA A 379 -0.24 -15.60 -7.99
N VAL A 380 -1.53 -15.36 -8.23
CA VAL A 380 -2.07 -14.85 -9.50
C VAL A 380 -1.40 -13.53 -9.92
N ALA A 381 -1.25 -12.59 -8.99
CA ALA A 381 -0.59 -11.32 -9.27
C ALA A 381 0.93 -11.48 -9.58
N ARG A 382 1.60 -12.47 -8.98
CA ARG A 382 3.02 -12.76 -9.20
C ARG A 382 3.28 -13.56 -10.48
N ASP A 383 2.38 -14.46 -10.86
CA ASP A 383 2.44 -15.16 -12.14
C ASP A 383 2.27 -14.17 -13.29
N ILE A 384 1.17 -13.41 -13.30
CA ILE A 384 0.89 -12.42 -14.35
C ILE A 384 1.95 -11.31 -14.35
N GLY A 385 2.30 -10.76 -13.18
CA GLY A 385 3.18 -9.61 -13.08
C GLY A 385 4.67 -9.93 -13.16
N GLY A 386 5.09 -11.09 -12.63
CA GLY A 386 6.51 -11.47 -12.52
C GLY A 386 7.08 -12.09 -13.79
N SER A 387 6.26 -12.80 -14.56
CA SER A 387 6.73 -13.54 -15.73
C SER A 387 7.11 -12.69 -16.93
N ASP A 388 7.89 -13.29 -17.82
CA ASP A 388 8.49 -12.62 -18.98
C ASP A 388 7.44 -12.08 -20.01
N PRO A 389 7.85 -11.21 -20.95
CA PRO A 389 6.98 -10.59 -21.94
C PRO A 389 6.22 -11.53 -22.89
N GLU A 390 6.73 -12.74 -23.15
CA GLU A 390 6.15 -13.68 -24.11
C GLU A 390 5.25 -14.72 -23.41
N ARG A 391 5.62 -15.21 -22.22
CA ARG A 391 4.69 -16.00 -21.37
C ARG A 391 3.49 -15.19 -20.94
N MET A 392 3.68 -13.92 -20.60
CA MET A 392 2.62 -12.99 -20.19
C MET A 392 2.51 -11.83 -21.17
N SER A 393 2.29 -12.16 -22.45
CA SER A 393 1.80 -11.23 -23.48
C SER A 393 0.29 -10.95 -23.29
N PRO A 394 -0.30 -9.92 -23.93
CA PRO A 394 -1.71 -9.56 -23.72
C PRO A 394 -2.68 -10.72 -23.96
N ALA A 395 -2.47 -11.50 -25.02
CA ALA A 395 -3.29 -12.67 -25.33
C ALA A 395 -3.07 -13.84 -24.35
N LYS A 396 -1.87 -14.00 -23.80
CA LYS A 396 -1.57 -15.06 -22.82
C LYS A 396 -2.06 -14.74 -21.42
N ILE A 397 -2.05 -13.46 -21.02
CA ILE A 397 -2.67 -13.01 -19.78
C ILE A 397 -4.19 -13.26 -19.83
N VAL A 398 -4.85 -13.03 -20.98
CA VAL A 398 -6.27 -13.40 -21.17
C VAL A 398 -6.48 -14.90 -20.93
N GLN A 399 -5.70 -15.77 -21.59
CA GLN A 399 -5.80 -17.22 -21.41
C GLN A 399 -5.64 -17.61 -19.93
N TYR A 400 -4.61 -17.11 -19.25
CA TYR A 400 -4.37 -17.40 -17.83
C TYR A 400 -5.51 -16.90 -16.92
N ILE A 401 -6.12 -15.75 -17.22
CA ILE A 401 -7.30 -15.26 -16.50
C ILE A 401 -8.49 -16.22 -16.72
N GLU A 402 -8.77 -16.61 -17.96
CA GLU A 402 -9.86 -17.52 -18.29
C GLU A 402 -9.69 -18.89 -17.62
N GLU A 403 -8.47 -19.42 -17.55
CA GLU A 403 -8.11 -20.63 -16.79
C GLU A 403 -8.28 -20.43 -15.26
N THR A 404 -7.85 -19.28 -14.72
CA THR A 404 -7.92 -18.95 -13.26
C THR A 404 -9.35 -18.88 -12.73
N PHE A 405 -10.29 -18.43 -13.56
CA PHE A 405 -11.71 -18.27 -13.21
C PHE A 405 -12.63 -19.27 -13.94
N GLN A 406 -12.09 -20.31 -14.59
CA GLN A 406 -12.88 -21.26 -15.39
C GLN A 406 -14.03 -21.94 -14.61
N SER A 407 -13.85 -22.14 -13.30
CA SER A 407 -14.86 -22.71 -12.39
C SER A 407 -15.48 -21.68 -11.43
N SER A 408 -15.26 -20.38 -11.67
CA SER A 408 -15.85 -19.33 -10.85
C SER A 408 -17.33 -19.14 -11.20
N ASN A 409 -18.19 -19.35 -10.20
CA ASN A 409 -19.60 -18.96 -10.27
C ASN A 409 -19.85 -17.53 -9.74
N SER A 410 -18.82 -16.84 -9.24
CA SER A 410 -18.95 -15.58 -8.49
C SER A 410 -18.36 -14.37 -9.23
N VAL A 411 -17.35 -14.58 -10.09
CA VAL A 411 -16.70 -13.55 -10.90
C VAL A 411 -17.03 -13.76 -12.37
N LYS A 412 -17.80 -12.83 -12.96
CA LYS A 412 -18.07 -12.81 -14.39
C LYS A 412 -16.95 -12.08 -15.14
N LEU A 413 -16.41 -12.72 -16.18
CA LEU A 413 -15.45 -12.12 -17.11
C LEU A 413 -16.16 -11.53 -18.34
N THR A 414 -15.51 -10.58 -19.01
CA THR A 414 -15.83 -10.15 -20.38
C THR A 414 -14.56 -9.64 -21.06
N VAL A 415 -14.13 -10.33 -22.11
CA VAL A 415 -12.92 -10.00 -22.88
C VAL A 415 -13.29 -9.20 -24.12
N ILE A 416 -12.53 -8.14 -24.41
CA ILE A 416 -12.56 -7.42 -25.68
C ILE A 416 -11.21 -7.62 -26.36
N SER A 417 -11.23 -8.31 -27.51
CA SER A 417 -10.06 -8.67 -28.32
C SER A 417 -10.10 -8.09 -29.74
N ASP A 418 -11.26 -7.61 -30.19
CA ASP A 418 -11.43 -6.88 -31.45
C ASP A 418 -10.70 -5.53 -31.37
N GLN A 419 -9.76 -5.29 -32.30
CA GLN A 419 -8.93 -4.09 -32.31
C GLN A 419 -9.68 -2.83 -32.78
N GLU A 420 -10.69 -2.96 -33.64
CA GLU A 420 -11.51 -1.80 -34.07
C GLU A 420 -12.49 -1.40 -32.97
N VAL A 421 -13.00 -2.37 -32.18
CA VAL A 421 -13.74 -2.05 -30.94
C VAL A 421 -12.84 -1.35 -29.91
N ILE A 422 -11.59 -1.82 -29.73
CA ILE A 422 -10.64 -1.14 -28.82
C ILE A 422 -10.33 0.27 -29.31
N LYS A 423 -10.04 0.45 -30.60
CA LYS A 423 -9.76 1.75 -31.26
C LYS A 423 -10.92 2.74 -31.19
N LYS A 424 -12.16 2.26 -31.27
CA LYS A 424 -13.36 3.10 -31.17
C LYS A 424 -13.68 3.49 -29.72
N GLU A 425 -13.68 2.52 -28.80
CA GLU A 425 -14.19 2.73 -27.44
C GLU A 425 -13.09 3.12 -26.43
N TYR A 426 -11.81 2.89 -26.77
CA TYR A 426 -10.60 3.16 -25.98
C TYR A 426 -9.44 3.69 -26.86
N PRO A 427 -9.62 4.82 -27.58
CA PRO A 427 -8.66 5.31 -28.58
C PRO A 427 -7.23 5.51 -28.05
N LEU A 428 -7.04 5.92 -26.80
CA LEU A 428 -5.71 6.08 -26.18
C LEU A 428 -5.01 4.74 -25.95
N MET A 429 -5.77 3.73 -25.51
CA MET A 429 -5.27 2.36 -25.35
C MET A 429 -4.88 1.74 -26.70
N ALA A 430 -5.62 2.06 -27.76
CA ALA A 430 -5.30 1.62 -29.12
C ALA A 430 -4.04 2.30 -29.67
N ALA A 431 -3.85 3.60 -29.42
CA ALA A 431 -2.67 4.34 -29.87
C ALA A 431 -1.37 3.79 -29.25
N VAL A 432 -1.35 3.53 -27.94
CA VAL A 432 -0.18 2.91 -27.27
C VAL A 432 0.13 1.51 -27.83
N GLY A 433 -0.90 0.72 -28.15
CA GLY A 433 -0.72 -0.60 -28.77
C GLY A 433 -0.34 -0.58 -30.26
N ARG A 434 -0.44 0.57 -30.93
CA ARG A 434 -0.43 0.67 -32.40
C ARG A 434 0.84 0.08 -33.04
N GLY A 435 2.02 0.40 -32.49
CA GLY A 435 3.31 -0.14 -32.91
C GLY A 435 3.50 -1.66 -32.66
N ALA A 436 2.58 -2.32 -31.97
CA ALA A 436 2.60 -3.77 -31.71
C ALA A 436 1.53 -4.54 -32.50
N ASN A 437 0.55 -3.87 -33.12
CA ASN A 437 -0.68 -4.49 -33.63
C ASN A 437 -0.46 -5.46 -34.80
N ALA A 438 0.63 -5.32 -35.56
CA ALA A 438 1.04 -6.26 -36.61
C ALA A 438 1.36 -7.67 -36.07
N VAL A 439 1.62 -7.81 -34.77
CA VAL A 439 1.91 -9.09 -34.11
C VAL A 439 0.71 -9.55 -33.30
N ALA A 440 -0.05 -10.53 -33.80
CA ALA A 440 -1.31 -10.99 -33.23
C ALA A 440 -1.27 -11.34 -31.71
N ARG A 441 -0.13 -11.85 -31.21
CA ARG A 441 0.08 -12.18 -29.78
C ARG A 441 0.40 -10.96 -28.89
N HIS A 442 0.71 -9.79 -29.48
CA HIS A 442 0.97 -8.53 -28.79
C HIS A 442 -0.19 -7.52 -28.87
N GLN A 443 -1.15 -7.75 -29.77
CA GLN A 443 -2.35 -6.92 -29.92
C GLN A 443 -3.07 -6.70 -28.58
N SER A 444 -3.59 -5.49 -28.40
CA SER A 444 -4.22 -5.06 -27.15
C SER A 444 -5.43 -5.94 -26.77
N ARG A 445 -5.65 -6.12 -25.46
CA ARG A 445 -6.79 -6.83 -24.89
C ARG A 445 -7.33 -6.06 -23.70
N LEU A 446 -8.65 -5.83 -23.62
CA LEU A 446 -9.28 -5.27 -22.43
C LEU A 446 -10.10 -6.37 -21.75
N VAL A 447 -9.76 -6.70 -20.50
CA VAL A 447 -10.52 -7.70 -19.72
C VAL A 447 -11.30 -6.98 -18.62
N LYS A 448 -12.61 -7.18 -18.60
CA LYS A 448 -13.52 -6.65 -17.59
C LYS A 448 -13.96 -7.76 -16.64
N PHE A 449 -14.09 -7.41 -15.37
CA PHE A 449 -14.49 -8.29 -14.29
C PHE A 449 -15.73 -7.73 -13.60
N GLN A 450 -16.62 -8.60 -13.14
CA GLN A 450 -17.75 -8.25 -12.29
C GLN A 450 -17.93 -9.29 -11.19
N TYR A 451 -17.85 -8.83 -9.94
CA TYR A 451 -18.24 -9.56 -8.73
C TYR A 451 -19.45 -8.86 -8.11
N VAL A 452 -20.45 -9.63 -7.65
CA VAL A 452 -21.63 -9.11 -6.95
C VAL A 452 -21.89 -9.97 -5.72
N GLY A 453 -21.59 -9.45 -4.54
CA GLY A 453 -21.81 -10.12 -3.27
C GLY A 453 -23.29 -10.25 -2.92
N ILE A 454 -23.60 -11.22 -2.07
CA ILE A 454 -24.97 -11.57 -1.68
C ILE A 454 -25.61 -10.42 -0.88
N GLY A 455 -26.93 -10.28 -1.00
CA GLY A 455 -27.74 -9.30 -0.27
C GLY A 455 -27.78 -7.91 -0.91
N LYS A 456 -28.17 -6.91 -0.12
CA LYS A 456 -28.28 -5.52 -0.60
C LYS A 456 -26.89 -4.89 -0.65
N ILE A 457 -26.45 -4.49 -1.85
CA ILE A 457 -25.18 -3.80 -2.05
C ILE A 457 -25.15 -2.48 -1.25
N LYS A 458 -24.07 -2.29 -0.50
CA LYS A 458 -23.75 -1.09 0.30
C LYS A 458 -22.67 -0.24 -0.36
N ASP A 459 -21.70 -0.90 -0.99
CA ASP A 459 -20.48 -0.31 -1.55
C ASP A 459 -20.17 -0.91 -2.91
N THR A 460 -19.72 -0.07 -3.84
CA THR A 460 -19.24 -0.49 -5.17
C THR A 460 -17.80 -0.03 -5.39
N LEU A 461 -16.87 -0.97 -5.38
CA LEU A 461 -15.47 -0.75 -5.71
C LEU A 461 -15.25 -0.91 -7.23
N MET A 462 -14.50 0.00 -7.85
CA MET A 462 -14.34 0.05 -9.30
C MET A 462 -12.85 0.18 -9.64
N LEU A 463 -12.23 -0.89 -10.14
CA LEU A 463 -10.79 -1.02 -10.30
C LEU A 463 -10.35 -0.90 -11.77
N VAL A 464 -9.32 -0.11 -12.03
CA VAL A 464 -8.63 0.00 -13.33
C VAL A 464 -7.14 -0.32 -13.15
N GLY A 465 -6.62 -1.32 -13.87
CA GLY A 465 -5.23 -1.77 -13.74
C GLY A 465 -4.35 -1.49 -14.96
N LYS A 466 -3.16 -0.91 -14.75
CA LYS A 466 -2.12 -0.76 -15.80
C LYS A 466 -1.56 -2.13 -16.18
N GLY A 467 -1.73 -2.52 -17.45
CA GLY A 467 -1.34 -3.82 -18.00
C GLY A 467 -0.30 -3.74 -19.12
N VAL A 468 0.76 -2.94 -18.96
CA VAL A 468 1.79 -2.83 -20.00
C VAL A 468 2.69 -4.06 -19.94
N THR A 469 2.48 -4.99 -20.87
CA THR A 469 3.02 -6.36 -20.82
C THR A 469 4.54 -6.45 -21.02
N LEU A 470 5.06 -5.51 -21.79
CA LEU A 470 6.42 -5.02 -21.80
C LEU A 470 6.36 -3.54 -22.19
N ASP A 471 7.13 -2.72 -21.47
CA ASP A 471 7.31 -1.31 -21.81
C ASP A 471 8.72 -1.05 -22.38
N THR A 472 8.79 -0.70 -23.67
CA THR A 472 10.04 -0.23 -24.30
C THR A 472 10.22 1.28 -24.22
N GLY A 473 9.22 2.03 -23.73
CA GLY A 473 9.15 3.50 -23.82
C GLY A 473 8.66 4.04 -25.16
N GLY A 474 8.24 3.18 -26.09
CA GLY A 474 7.86 3.59 -27.44
C GLY A 474 9.00 4.28 -28.20
N LEU A 475 8.72 5.37 -28.93
CA LEU A 475 9.73 6.15 -29.64
C LEU A 475 10.69 6.90 -28.69
N ASN A 476 10.23 7.28 -27.49
CA ASN A 476 11.07 7.69 -26.35
C ASN A 476 11.75 6.49 -25.68
N ILE A 477 12.46 5.68 -26.48
CA ILE A 477 12.95 4.35 -26.09
C ILE A 477 13.82 4.36 -24.82
N LYS A 478 13.56 3.42 -23.91
CA LYS A 478 14.32 3.24 -22.66
C LYS A 478 15.76 2.77 -22.94
N VAL A 479 16.72 3.69 -22.84
CA VAL A 479 18.17 3.43 -22.96
C VAL A 479 18.83 3.10 -21.61
N GLY A 480 20.14 2.81 -21.61
CA GLY A 480 20.93 2.73 -20.38
C GLY A 480 20.50 1.66 -19.38
N ASN A 481 20.05 0.49 -19.88
CA ASN A 481 19.46 -0.60 -19.10
C ASN A 481 18.12 -0.30 -18.41
N ALA A 482 17.50 0.88 -18.59
CA ALA A 482 16.20 1.22 -17.99
C ALA A 482 15.03 0.32 -18.47
N MET A 483 15.19 -0.38 -19.59
CA MET A 483 14.24 -1.40 -20.07
C MET A 483 14.28 -2.71 -19.27
N ASN A 484 15.33 -2.95 -18.48
CA ASN A 484 15.45 -4.19 -17.70
C ASN A 484 14.39 -4.26 -16.59
N GLY A 485 13.68 -5.37 -16.51
CA GLY A 485 12.55 -5.53 -15.58
C GLY A 485 11.23 -4.88 -15.99
N MET A 486 11.17 -4.17 -17.14
CA MET A 486 9.92 -3.56 -17.65
C MET A 486 8.89 -4.59 -18.15
N SER A 487 9.18 -5.91 -18.05
CA SER A 487 8.16 -6.95 -18.12
C SER A 487 7.16 -6.88 -16.95
N ARG A 488 7.52 -6.22 -15.83
CA ARG A 488 6.65 -6.06 -14.65
C ARG A 488 5.67 -4.89 -14.73
N ASP A 489 5.64 -4.19 -15.85
CA ASP A 489 4.81 -2.99 -15.99
C ASP A 489 3.30 -3.29 -16.20
N LYS A 490 2.96 -4.59 -16.12
CA LYS A 490 1.61 -5.14 -15.99
C LYS A 490 1.18 -5.46 -14.55
N CYS A 491 2.02 -5.19 -13.54
CA CYS A 491 1.69 -5.55 -12.16
C CYS A 491 0.46 -4.81 -11.60
N GLY A 492 0.12 -3.63 -12.12
CA GLY A 492 -1.12 -2.93 -11.77
C GLY A 492 -2.37 -3.73 -12.17
N ALA A 493 -2.39 -4.25 -13.40
CA ALA A 493 -3.40 -5.21 -13.86
C ALA A 493 -3.34 -6.51 -13.06
N ALA A 494 -2.15 -7.07 -12.85
CA ALA A 494 -1.96 -8.33 -12.11
C ALA A 494 -2.54 -8.26 -10.69
N ALA A 495 -2.38 -7.14 -9.98
CA ALA A 495 -2.96 -6.92 -8.65
C ALA A 495 -4.50 -6.83 -8.68
N VAL A 496 -5.10 -6.25 -9.73
CA VAL A 496 -6.56 -6.27 -9.91
C VAL A 496 -7.06 -7.70 -10.12
N VAL A 497 -6.42 -8.49 -10.99
CA VAL A 497 -6.79 -9.91 -11.20
C VAL A 497 -6.62 -10.72 -9.90
N GLY A 498 -5.51 -10.51 -9.19
CA GLY A 498 -5.22 -11.14 -7.91
C GLY A 498 -6.28 -10.84 -6.86
N PHE A 499 -6.70 -9.57 -6.73
CA PHE A 499 -7.80 -9.19 -5.84
C PHE A 499 -9.14 -9.81 -6.24
N PHE A 500 -9.43 -9.95 -7.54
CA PHE A 500 -10.60 -10.71 -8.01
C PHE A 500 -10.54 -12.20 -7.64
N LYS A 501 -9.36 -12.83 -7.55
CA LYS A 501 -9.26 -14.20 -7.02
C LYS A 501 -9.48 -14.25 -5.50
N VAL A 502 -9.15 -13.19 -4.75
CA VAL A 502 -9.55 -13.10 -3.32
C VAL A 502 -11.07 -12.98 -3.17
N LEU A 503 -11.74 -12.18 -4.02
CA LEU A 503 -13.21 -12.07 -4.05
C LEU A 503 -13.88 -13.41 -4.38
N ASP A 504 -13.34 -14.15 -5.35
CA ASP A 504 -13.84 -15.48 -5.74
C ASP A 504 -13.77 -16.52 -4.60
N LEU A 505 -12.74 -16.42 -3.75
CA LEU A 505 -12.50 -17.34 -2.63
C LEU A 505 -13.16 -16.92 -1.31
N LEU A 506 -13.37 -15.63 -1.04
CA LEU A 506 -13.98 -15.13 0.21
C LEU A 506 -15.45 -14.73 0.07
N GLN A 507 -15.90 -14.43 -1.15
CA GLN A 507 -17.28 -14.08 -1.54
C GLN A 507 -18.00 -13.12 -0.57
N PRO A 508 -17.42 -11.93 -0.28
CA PRO A 508 -17.95 -11.00 0.72
C PRO A 508 -19.33 -10.44 0.35
N GLU A 509 -20.27 -10.58 1.28
CA GLU A 509 -21.62 -10.02 1.19
C GLU A 509 -21.63 -8.49 1.00
N ASN A 510 -22.69 -7.99 0.35
CA ASN A 510 -23.05 -6.58 0.22
C ASN A 510 -22.01 -5.69 -0.52
N LEU A 511 -20.91 -6.26 -1.00
CA LEU A 511 -19.90 -5.60 -1.82
C LEU A 511 -20.12 -5.92 -3.30
N LYS A 512 -20.11 -4.90 -4.16
CA LYS A 512 -19.98 -5.07 -5.61
C LYS A 512 -18.60 -4.63 -6.05
N VAL A 513 -17.96 -5.39 -6.93
CA VAL A 513 -16.66 -4.99 -7.52
C VAL A 513 -16.70 -5.09 -9.03
N LEU A 514 -16.33 -4.00 -9.69
CA LEU A 514 -16.16 -3.92 -11.14
C LEU A 514 -14.67 -3.73 -11.45
N GLY A 515 -14.12 -4.52 -12.38
CA GLY A 515 -12.71 -4.44 -12.77
C GLY A 515 -12.55 -4.19 -14.26
N SER A 516 -11.47 -3.53 -14.65
CA SER A 516 -11.02 -3.39 -16.03
C SER A 516 -9.49 -3.36 -16.07
N VAL A 517 -8.86 -4.23 -16.87
CA VAL A 517 -7.40 -4.25 -17.04
C VAL A 517 -7.05 -4.06 -18.51
N ALA A 518 -6.28 -2.99 -18.79
CA ALA A 518 -5.86 -2.62 -20.12
C ALA A 518 -4.52 -3.30 -20.45
N LEU A 519 -4.57 -4.40 -21.19
CA LEU A 519 -3.40 -5.20 -21.56
C LEU A 519 -2.88 -4.72 -22.92
N VAL A 520 -1.67 -4.16 -22.93
CA VAL A 520 -1.03 -3.52 -24.11
C VAL A 520 0.46 -3.87 -24.13
N ARG A 521 1.17 -3.72 -25.25
CA ARG A 521 2.64 -3.80 -25.32
C ARG A 521 3.21 -2.55 -25.98
N ASN A 522 3.77 -1.63 -25.19
CA ASN A 522 4.38 -0.41 -25.74
C ASN A 522 5.63 -0.80 -26.53
N SER A 523 5.61 -0.59 -27.85
CA SER A 523 6.58 -1.17 -28.80
C SER A 523 6.98 -0.16 -29.88
N VAL A 524 8.21 -0.30 -30.38
CA VAL A 524 8.73 0.46 -31.53
C VAL A 524 8.40 -0.27 -32.84
N GLY A 525 7.78 0.45 -33.77
CA GLY A 525 7.47 0.00 -35.13
C GLY A 525 7.06 1.18 -36.02
N PRO A 526 6.81 0.96 -37.33
CA PRO A 526 6.40 2.03 -38.24
C PRO A 526 5.07 2.68 -37.83
N ASP A 527 4.18 1.91 -37.20
CA ASP A 527 2.87 2.36 -36.73
C ASP A 527 2.87 2.83 -35.26
N SER A 528 4.02 3.04 -34.61
CA SER A 528 4.06 3.58 -33.24
C SER A 528 3.34 4.93 -33.13
N TYR A 529 2.83 5.24 -31.93
CA TYR A 529 2.40 6.60 -31.61
C TYR A 529 3.59 7.49 -31.28
N SER A 530 3.48 8.79 -31.53
CA SER A 530 4.61 9.72 -31.46
C SER A 530 4.42 10.88 -30.50
N CYS A 531 5.53 11.54 -30.14
CA CYS A 531 5.48 12.91 -29.64
C CYS A 531 4.69 13.81 -30.61
N ASP A 532 4.07 14.85 -30.06
CA ASP A 532 3.22 15.84 -30.73
C ASP A 532 1.96 15.29 -31.44
N GLU A 533 1.71 13.99 -31.37
CA GLU A 533 0.43 13.40 -31.77
C GLU A 533 -0.66 13.86 -30.77
N ILE A 534 -1.74 14.45 -31.28
CA ILE A 534 -2.89 14.88 -30.48
C ILE A 534 -3.98 13.81 -30.57
N LEU A 535 -4.23 13.12 -29.47
CA LEU A 535 -5.19 12.03 -29.39
C LEU A 535 -6.45 12.47 -28.64
N THR A 536 -7.63 12.18 -29.20
CA THR A 536 -8.91 12.41 -28.53
C THR A 536 -9.29 11.19 -27.70
N SER A 537 -9.48 11.39 -26.39
CA SER A 537 -9.91 10.35 -25.45
C SER A 537 -11.40 10.04 -25.55
N ARG A 538 -11.82 8.95 -24.91
CA ARG A 538 -13.23 8.60 -24.67
C ARG A 538 -14.01 9.71 -23.97
N SER A 539 -13.36 10.53 -23.13
CA SER A 539 -14.00 11.67 -22.46
C SER A 539 -14.15 12.91 -23.34
N GLY A 540 -13.76 12.81 -24.62
CA GLY A 540 -13.69 13.92 -25.57
C GLY A 540 -12.54 14.88 -25.34
N LYS A 541 -11.61 14.58 -24.40
CA LYS A 541 -10.42 15.40 -24.16
C LYS A 541 -9.38 15.17 -25.24
N ARG A 542 -8.92 16.23 -25.90
CA ARG A 542 -7.75 16.25 -26.79
C ARG A 542 -6.48 16.28 -25.93
N ILE A 543 -5.60 15.31 -26.10
CA ILE A 543 -4.37 15.15 -25.31
C ILE A 543 -3.17 15.18 -26.25
N ARG A 544 -2.25 16.15 -26.06
CA ARG A 544 -0.95 16.13 -26.74
C ARG A 544 -0.04 15.09 -26.07
N ILE A 545 0.45 14.14 -26.86
CA ILE A 545 1.47 13.20 -26.43
C ILE A 545 2.82 13.91 -26.41
N VAL A 546 3.49 13.88 -25.26
CA VAL A 546 4.79 14.53 -25.03
C VAL A 546 5.88 13.48 -24.86
N ASN A 547 5.54 12.32 -24.30
CA ASN A 547 6.49 11.24 -24.05
C ASN A 547 5.80 9.86 -24.15
N THR A 548 6.26 9.01 -25.06
CA THR A 548 5.74 7.64 -25.22
C THR A 548 6.19 6.68 -24.11
N ASP A 549 7.05 7.13 -23.18
CA ASP A 549 7.41 6.52 -21.88
C ASP A 549 6.45 6.93 -20.74
N ALA A 550 5.38 7.66 -21.07
CA ALA A 550 4.26 7.99 -20.19
C ALA A 550 2.96 7.33 -20.67
N GLU A 551 3.06 6.12 -21.22
CA GLU A 551 1.99 5.28 -21.77
C GLU A 551 0.97 4.81 -20.72
N GLY A 552 1.41 4.56 -19.49
CA GLY A 552 0.63 3.86 -18.47
C GLY A 552 -0.55 4.66 -17.97
N ARG A 553 -0.41 5.99 -17.94
CA ARG A 553 -1.53 6.90 -17.67
C ARG A 553 -2.47 6.96 -18.88
N THR A 554 -1.92 6.97 -20.09
CA THR A 554 -2.64 7.04 -21.36
C THR A 554 -3.57 5.84 -21.57
N ILE A 555 -3.10 4.60 -21.35
CA ILE A 555 -3.94 3.39 -21.49
C ILE A 555 -5.06 3.28 -20.44
N MET A 556 -4.93 3.95 -19.29
CA MET A 556 -5.91 3.89 -18.21
C MET A 556 -7.02 4.94 -18.31
N VAL A 557 -6.84 6.03 -19.07
CA VAL A 557 -7.81 7.14 -19.16
C VAL A 557 -9.17 6.67 -19.69
N ASP A 558 -9.20 5.92 -20.80
CA ASP A 558 -10.48 5.52 -21.42
C ASP A 558 -11.24 4.45 -20.59
N PRO A 559 -10.58 3.40 -20.05
CA PRO A 559 -11.21 2.51 -19.07
C PRO A 559 -11.70 3.22 -17.81
N LEU A 560 -10.99 4.27 -17.34
CA LEU A 560 -11.41 5.07 -16.18
C LEU A 560 -12.61 5.97 -16.52
N CYS A 561 -12.69 6.51 -17.74
CA CYS A 561 -13.87 7.22 -18.24
C CYS A 561 -15.09 6.30 -18.29
N GLU A 562 -14.96 5.07 -18.80
CA GLU A 562 -16.05 4.08 -18.78
C GLU A 562 -16.49 3.74 -17.34
N MET A 563 -15.54 3.65 -16.40
CA MET A 563 -15.86 3.44 -14.99
C MET A 563 -16.59 4.65 -14.38
N ARG A 564 -16.22 5.90 -14.73
CA ARG A 564 -16.97 7.11 -14.34
C ARG A 564 -18.39 7.10 -14.88
N GLU A 565 -18.58 6.83 -16.17
CA GLU A 565 -19.89 6.73 -16.84
C GLU A 565 -20.83 5.74 -16.14
N ARG A 566 -20.27 4.61 -15.66
CA ARG A 566 -20.97 3.57 -14.90
C ARG A 566 -21.29 4.00 -13.47
N ALA A 567 -20.33 4.61 -12.78
CA ALA A 567 -20.38 4.92 -11.34
C ALA A 567 -21.60 5.73 -10.90
N ILE A 568 -22.12 6.60 -11.77
CA ILE A 568 -23.33 7.43 -11.55
C ILE A 568 -24.59 6.59 -11.22
N ARG A 569 -24.56 5.28 -11.50
CA ARG A 569 -25.65 4.30 -11.30
C ARG A 569 -25.36 3.30 -10.17
N GLU A 570 -24.22 3.42 -9.49
CA GLU A 570 -23.72 2.47 -8.50
C GLU A 570 -23.90 2.97 -7.06
N VAL A 571 -23.90 2.07 -6.09
CA VAL A 571 -24.07 2.42 -4.67
C VAL A 571 -22.71 2.76 -4.04
N ASN A 572 -22.57 3.97 -3.49
CA ASN A 572 -21.34 4.49 -2.85
C ASN A 572 -20.05 4.20 -3.65
N PRO A 573 -19.97 4.62 -4.93
CA PRO A 573 -18.87 4.25 -5.82
C PRO A 573 -17.52 4.77 -5.32
N HIS A 574 -16.50 3.90 -5.37
CA HIS A 574 -15.10 4.25 -5.17
C HIS A 574 -14.27 3.70 -6.32
N LEU A 575 -13.71 4.59 -7.13
CA LEU A 575 -12.85 4.24 -8.25
C LEU A 575 -11.40 4.19 -7.77
N CYS A 576 -10.68 3.13 -8.12
CA CYS A 576 -9.23 3.06 -7.91
C CYS A 576 -8.52 2.74 -9.23
N THR A 577 -7.40 3.43 -9.48
CA THR A 577 -6.42 2.96 -10.48
C THR A 577 -5.23 2.34 -9.76
N ILE A 578 -4.69 1.25 -10.29
CA ILE A 578 -3.54 0.55 -9.71
C ILE A 578 -2.50 0.37 -10.82
N ALA A 579 -1.29 0.87 -10.58
CA ALA A 579 -0.26 0.92 -11.61
C ALA A 579 1.16 0.97 -11.03
N THR A 580 2.10 0.38 -11.78
CA THR A 580 3.54 0.69 -11.71
C THR A 580 3.79 1.98 -12.48
N LEU A 581 3.35 3.13 -11.96
CA LEU A 581 3.20 4.31 -12.81
C LEU A 581 4.46 5.18 -12.89
N THR A 582 5.24 5.31 -11.81
CA THR A 582 6.39 6.23 -11.80
C THR A 582 7.59 5.74 -11.00
N GLY A 583 8.80 6.01 -11.52
CA GLY A 583 10.02 5.85 -10.74
C GLY A 583 10.12 6.85 -9.58
N HIS A 584 9.42 7.98 -9.65
CA HIS A 584 9.33 8.95 -8.56
C HIS A 584 8.71 8.34 -7.30
N ALA A 585 7.69 7.47 -7.41
CA ALA A 585 7.13 6.79 -6.24
C ALA A 585 8.22 5.97 -5.51
N GLY A 586 9.06 5.24 -6.27
CA GLY A 586 10.25 4.55 -5.77
C GLY A 586 11.21 5.46 -4.98
N LEU A 587 11.50 6.65 -5.51
CA LEU A 587 12.33 7.65 -4.83
C LEU A 587 11.66 8.35 -3.64
N THR A 588 10.33 8.25 -3.49
CA THR A 588 9.58 8.95 -2.43
C THR A 588 9.47 8.11 -1.15
N VAL A 589 9.18 6.81 -1.29
CA VAL A 589 8.90 5.91 -0.15
C VAL A 589 9.88 4.73 -0.05
N GLY A 590 10.70 4.48 -1.07
CA GLY A 590 11.60 3.34 -1.11
C GLY A 590 10.87 2.01 -1.37
N ASN A 591 11.65 0.92 -1.47
CA ASN A 591 11.11 -0.40 -1.77
C ASN A 591 10.26 -0.94 -0.60
N GLY A 592 9.11 -1.55 -0.92
CA GLY A 592 8.23 -2.20 0.05
C GLY A 592 6.90 -1.49 0.31
N TYR A 593 6.69 -0.33 -0.29
CA TYR A 593 5.53 0.54 -0.07
C TYR A 593 4.82 0.88 -1.39
N SER A 594 3.52 1.12 -1.34
CA SER A 594 2.77 1.79 -2.42
C SER A 594 2.38 3.21 -2.00
N ILE A 595 2.02 4.08 -2.93
CA ILE A 595 1.52 5.44 -2.63
C ILE A 595 0.09 5.57 -3.13
N ALA A 596 -0.85 5.89 -2.22
CA ALA A 596 -2.20 6.29 -2.58
C ALA A 596 -2.32 7.82 -2.67
N VAL A 597 -2.98 8.28 -3.74
CA VAL A 597 -3.22 9.68 -4.08
C VAL A 597 -4.72 9.86 -4.34
N CYS A 598 -5.41 10.54 -3.42
CA CYS A 598 -6.87 10.70 -3.44
C CYS A 598 -7.33 12.00 -4.11
N ASN A 599 -8.46 11.95 -4.81
CA ASN A 599 -9.20 13.14 -5.21
C ASN A 599 -9.95 13.78 -4.03
N GLY A 600 -10.49 14.99 -4.23
CA GLY A 600 -11.21 15.75 -3.21
C GLY A 600 -12.33 14.96 -2.50
N PRO A 601 -13.29 14.34 -3.22
CA PRO A 601 -14.29 13.45 -2.63
C PRO A 601 -13.72 12.29 -1.79
N ALA A 602 -12.72 11.56 -2.30
CA ALA A 602 -12.08 10.48 -1.54
C ALA A 602 -11.37 11.00 -0.28
N GLN A 603 -10.78 12.20 -0.33
CA GLN A 603 -10.18 12.87 0.82
C GLN A 603 -11.24 13.36 1.83
N LYS A 604 -12.35 13.98 1.38
CA LYS A 604 -13.50 14.36 2.24
C LYS A 604 -14.06 13.13 2.98
N CYS A 605 -14.02 11.95 2.36
CA CYS A 605 -14.45 10.68 2.96
C CYS A 605 -13.35 9.94 3.74
N GLY A 606 -12.12 10.46 3.86
CA GLY A 606 -11.00 9.83 4.56
C GLY A 606 -10.56 8.48 3.97
N GLU A 607 -10.75 8.26 2.67
CA GLU A 607 -10.52 6.95 2.05
C GLU A 607 -9.03 6.56 1.97
N GLY A 608 -8.14 7.55 1.86
CA GLY A 608 -6.69 7.32 1.92
C GLY A 608 -6.27 6.88 3.32
N GLU A 609 -6.71 7.60 4.34
CA GLU A 609 -6.44 7.32 5.75
C GLU A 609 -6.95 5.92 6.17
N LYS A 610 -8.13 5.51 5.71
CA LYS A 610 -8.64 4.12 5.89
C LYS A 610 -7.77 3.09 5.17
N LEU A 611 -7.33 3.37 3.94
CA LEU A 611 -6.49 2.44 3.17
C LEU A 611 -5.12 2.27 3.82
N ARG A 612 -4.48 3.36 4.25
CA ARG A 612 -3.21 3.31 5.01
C ARG A 612 -3.37 2.50 6.29
N ALA A 613 -4.36 2.82 7.13
CA ALA A 613 -4.60 2.10 8.38
C ALA A 613 -4.81 0.59 8.16
N ALA A 614 -5.62 0.21 7.17
CA ALA A 614 -5.84 -1.20 6.82
C ALA A 614 -4.61 -1.86 6.17
N SER A 615 -3.75 -1.12 5.47
CA SER A 615 -2.52 -1.66 4.85
C SER A 615 -1.44 -2.05 5.86
N MET A 616 -1.39 -1.34 7.00
CA MET A 616 -0.44 -1.60 8.09
C MET A 616 -0.76 -2.93 8.78
N THR A 617 -2.03 -3.19 9.11
CA THR A 617 -2.44 -4.42 9.83
C THR A 617 -2.18 -5.73 9.08
N VAL A 618 -1.87 -5.67 7.78
CA VAL A 618 -1.51 -6.82 6.93
C VAL A 618 -0.10 -6.74 6.34
N ALA A 619 0.72 -5.77 6.77
CA ALA A 619 2.10 -5.57 6.32
C ALA A 619 2.27 -5.51 4.77
N ASP A 620 1.41 -4.71 4.13
CA ASP A 620 1.36 -4.43 2.68
C ASP A 620 1.21 -2.91 2.46
N ILE A 621 2.15 -2.13 3.00
CA ILE A 621 1.93 -0.73 3.41
C ILE A 621 1.67 0.21 2.23
N VAL A 622 0.64 1.06 2.39
CA VAL A 622 0.24 2.12 1.44
C VAL A 622 0.38 3.49 2.12
N GLU A 623 1.40 4.25 1.72
CA GLU A 623 1.61 5.62 2.15
C GLU A 623 0.72 6.62 1.39
N LEU A 624 0.60 7.85 1.92
CA LEU A 624 -0.32 8.86 1.39
C LEU A 624 0.40 10.08 0.82
N SER A 625 0.06 10.43 -0.42
CA SER A 625 0.45 11.72 -1.02
C SER A 625 -0.78 12.52 -1.47
N ARG A 626 -0.69 13.84 -1.32
CA ARG A 626 -1.81 14.77 -1.55
C ARG A 626 -1.63 15.51 -2.86
N LEU A 627 -2.69 15.52 -3.67
CA LEU A 627 -2.81 16.39 -4.83
C LEU A 627 -2.77 17.86 -4.40
N ARG A 628 -2.22 18.70 -5.27
CA ARG A 628 -2.10 20.15 -5.17
C ARG A 628 -2.48 20.79 -6.50
N ARG A 629 -2.71 22.11 -6.51
CA ARG A 629 -3.10 22.86 -7.72
C ARG A 629 -2.10 22.65 -8.85
N GLU A 630 -0.81 22.63 -8.50
CA GLU A 630 0.33 22.47 -9.39
C GLU A 630 0.32 21.13 -10.13
N ASP A 631 -0.30 20.08 -9.56
CA ASP A 631 -0.45 18.79 -10.26
C ASP A 631 -1.44 18.87 -11.42
N TYR A 632 -2.48 19.69 -11.29
CA TYR A 632 -3.46 19.92 -12.37
C TYR A 632 -2.89 20.91 -13.39
N GLU A 633 -2.27 22.00 -12.94
CA GLU A 633 -1.63 23.03 -13.78
C GLU A 633 -0.58 22.40 -14.72
N ALA A 634 0.22 21.44 -14.23
CA ALA A 634 1.21 20.71 -15.02
C ALA A 634 0.66 19.84 -16.16
N ASN A 635 -0.67 19.64 -16.24
CA ASN A 635 -1.34 18.85 -17.27
C ASN A 635 -2.30 19.67 -18.16
N ILE A 636 -2.39 21.00 -17.99
CA ILE A 636 -3.24 21.86 -18.85
C ILE A 636 -2.61 22.00 -20.24
N GLY A 637 -3.43 22.01 -21.31
CA GLY A 637 -2.99 22.30 -22.68
C GLY A 637 -2.28 23.65 -22.81
N GLN A 638 -1.32 23.75 -23.74
CA GLN A 638 -0.48 24.95 -23.91
C GLN A 638 -0.83 25.76 -25.16
N SER A 639 -1.69 25.22 -26.01
CA SER A 639 -2.22 25.82 -27.24
C SER A 639 -3.71 25.53 -27.39
N GLU A 640 -4.36 26.15 -28.37
CA GLU A 640 -5.76 25.83 -28.72
C GLU A 640 -5.95 24.42 -29.30
N CYS A 641 -4.88 23.73 -29.69
CA CYS A 641 -4.92 22.43 -30.37
C CYS A 641 -5.22 21.24 -29.43
N GLU A 642 -4.87 21.34 -28.15
CA GLU A 642 -5.11 20.31 -27.15
C GLU A 642 -5.81 20.88 -25.90
N ASP A 643 -6.47 20.02 -25.14
CA ASP A 643 -7.09 20.38 -23.85
C ASP A 643 -6.18 20.05 -22.67
N LEU A 644 -5.24 19.11 -22.86
CA LEU A 644 -4.36 18.53 -21.86
C LEU A 644 -2.99 18.18 -22.44
N MET A 645 -1.95 18.32 -21.62
CA MET A 645 -0.63 17.75 -21.85
C MET A 645 -0.54 16.38 -21.16
N GLN A 646 -0.01 15.36 -21.84
CA GLN A 646 0.20 14.03 -21.27
C GLN A 646 1.20 14.02 -20.10
N SER A 647 2.30 14.74 -20.27
CA SER A 647 3.42 14.85 -19.34
C SER A 647 4.24 16.11 -19.67
N ASN A 648 5.29 16.36 -18.87
CA ASN A 648 6.42 17.16 -19.33
C ASN A 648 7.40 16.29 -20.15
N THR A 649 8.55 16.86 -20.50
CA THR A 649 9.63 16.24 -21.28
C THR A 649 10.65 15.46 -20.43
N GLU A 650 10.60 15.56 -19.10
CA GLU A 650 11.54 14.94 -18.18
C GLU A 650 11.01 13.58 -17.66
N PRO A 651 11.85 12.56 -17.42
CA PRO A 651 11.40 11.32 -16.82
C PRO A 651 10.89 11.59 -15.40
N SER A 652 9.93 10.80 -14.93
CA SER A 652 9.24 11.03 -13.64
C SER A 652 10.20 11.23 -12.46
N VAL A 653 11.35 10.54 -12.44
CA VAL A 653 12.41 10.66 -11.42
C VAL A 653 13.12 12.02 -11.36
N ARG A 654 13.04 12.85 -12.41
CA ARG A 654 13.57 14.23 -12.43
C ARG A 654 12.48 15.30 -12.29
N THR A 655 11.21 14.90 -12.41
CA THR A 655 10.05 15.80 -12.33
C THR A 655 9.64 16.06 -10.88
N PRO A 656 9.67 17.31 -10.38
CA PRO A 656 9.09 17.64 -9.07
C PRO A 656 7.62 17.21 -9.03
N ARG A 657 7.20 16.53 -7.96
CA ARG A 657 5.83 15.98 -7.82
C ARG A 657 5.49 14.90 -8.87
N GLY A 658 6.50 14.22 -9.41
CA GLY A 658 6.39 13.33 -10.57
C GLY A 658 5.42 12.15 -10.46
N HIS A 659 4.94 11.79 -9.26
CA HIS A 659 3.92 10.75 -9.03
C HIS A 659 2.49 11.29 -8.80
N THR A 660 2.32 12.56 -8.38
CA THR A 660 1.00 13.18 -8.20
C THR A 660 0.48 13.85 -9.48
N ILE A 661 1.37 14.40 -10.31
CA ILE A 661 1.04 14.90 -11.66
C ILE A 661 0.33 13.83 -12.52
N PRO A 662 0.81 12.57 -12.63
CA PRO A 662 0.07 11.52 -13.34
C PRO A 662 -1.33 11.21 -12.75
N ALA A 663 -1.51 11.32 -11.43
CA ALA A 663 -2.81 11.10 -10.80
C ALA A 663 -3.81 12.23 -11.14
N ALA A 664 -3.34 13.48 -11.23
CA ALA A 664 -4.15 14.60 -11.73
C ALA A 664 -4.47 14.44 -13.23
N PHE A 665 -3.52 14.00 -14.05
CA PHE A 665 -3.77 13.67 -15.47
C PHE A 665 -4.87 12.62 -15.62
N LEU A 666 -4.84 11.54 -14.82
CA LEU A 666 -5.87 10.50 -14.85
C LEU A 666 -7.26 11.06 -14.52
N ILE A 667 -7.36 11.99 -13.56
CA ILE A 667 -8.62 12.68 -13.21
C ILE A 667 -9.11 13.52 -14.40
N MET A 668 -8.27 14.39 -14.95
CA MET A 668 -8.66 15.34 -16.02
C MET A 668 -8.92 14.64 -17.35
N GLY A 669 -8.10 13.64 -17.70
CA GLY A 669 -8.20 12.87 -18.94
C GLY A 669 -9.44 11.97 -18.96
N SER A 670 -9.75 11.31 -17.84
CA SER A 670 -10.97 10.50 -17.70
C SER A 670 -12.23 11.34 -17.46
N GLY A 671 -12.11 12.65 -17.27
CA GLY A 671 -13.24 13.53 -16.98
C GLY A 671 -13.85 13.32 -15.58
N LEU A 672 -13.08 12.88 -14.58
CA LEU A 672 -13.51 12.84 -13.17
C LEU A 672 -13.58 14.23 -12.53
N ASP A 673 -13.09 15.25 -13.24
CA ASP A 673 -13.34 16.68 -13.03
C ASP A 673 -14.63 17.19 -13.73
N LYS A 674 -15.14 16.48 -14.76
CA LYS A 674 -16.38 16.79 -15.50
C LYS A 674 -17.64 16.17 -14.88
N VAL A 675 -18.80 16.39 -15.51
CA VAL A 675 -20.05 15.58 -15.38
C VAL A 675 -20.56 15.21 -16.78
N ASP A 676 -21.15 14.02 -16.91
CA ASP A 676 -21.83 13.58 -18.14
C ASP A 676 -23.25 14.17 -18.28
N ARG A 677 -23.54 14.75 -19.45
CA ARG A 677 -24.84 14.57 -20.13
C ARG A 677 -24.65 14.43 -21.64
N LYS A 678 -25.52 13.64 -22.25
CA LYS A 678 -25.71 13.57 -23.70
C LYS A 678 -26.71 14.65 -24.14
N GLU A 679 -26.72 14.92 -25.44
CA GLU A 679 -27.58 15.88 -26.16
C GLU A 679 -27.25 17.36 -25.90
N ILE A 680 -26.50 17.92 -26.84
CA ILE A 680 -26.46 19.34 -27.23
C ILE A 680 -27.43 19.42 -28.43
N PRO A 681 -28.51 20.23 -28.39
CA PRO A 681 -28.45 21.70 -28.38
C PRO A 681 -29.17 22.33 -27.16
N LEU A 682 -29.01 23.63 -26.85
CA LEU A 682 -28.65 24.75 -27.73
C LEU A 682 -27.65 25.72 -27.05
N LEU A 683 -26.58 26.04 -27.79
CA LEU A 683 -25.55 27.08 -27.62
C LEU A 683 -25.50 27.92 -26.31
N ASP A 684 -24.34 27.84 -25.66
CA ASP A 684 -23.50 28.96 -25.18
C ASP A 684 -24.24 30.18 -24.59
N VAL A 685 -24.20 30.43 -23.27
CA VAL A 685 -22.96 30.89 -22.59
C VAL A 685 -22.81 30.36 -21.14
N LEU A 686 -23.77 29.60 -20.60
CA LEU A 686 -23.79 29.16 -19.19
C LEU A 686 -22.95 27.89 -18.86
N MET A 687 -22.13 27.39 -19.79
CA MET A 687 -21.47 26.07 -19.69
C MET A 687 -20.13 26.08 -18.91
N TYR A 688 -20.18 26.14 -17.57
CA TYR A 688 -18.96 26.04 -16.73
C TYR A 688 -19.07 25.28 -15.39
N LEU A 689 -20.26 24.82 -14.97
CA LEU A 689 -20.55 24.59 -13.54
C LEU A 689 -21.10 23.20 -13.12
N LEU A 690 -20.66 22.09 -13.75
CA LEU A 690 -20.94 20.74 -13.23
C LEU A 690 -19.69 19.84 -13.27
N GLN A 691 -19.24 19.42 -12.08
CA GLN A 691 -18.01 18.64 -11.83
C GLN A 691 -18.35 17.37 -11.03
N HIS A 692 -17.55 16.30 -11.10
CA HIS A 692 -17.64 15.13 -10.19
C HIS A 692 -16.75 15.29 -8.93
N GLY A 693 -16.16 16.47 -8.74
CA GLY A 693 -15.30 16.83 -7.61
C GLY A 693 -16.06 17.08 -6.30
N CYS A 694 -15.40 17.84 -5.41
CA CYS A 694 -15.85 18.10 -4.04
C CYS A 694 -17.26 18.69 -3.91
N ASP A 695 -17.68 19.47 -4.90
CA ASP A 695 -18.80 20.40 -4.82
C ASP A 695 -19.87 20.05 -5.89
N SER A 696 -19.92 18.74 -6.20
CA SER A 696 -20.85 18.08 -7.12
C SER A 696 -22.17 17.70 -6.45
N ASP A 697 -23.26 17.64 -7.22
CA ASP A 697 -24.48 16.90 -6.86
C ASP A 697 -24.22 15.38 -6.71
N LYS A 698 -23.18 14.86 -7.37
CA LYS A 698 -22.79 13.43 -7.42
C LYS A 698 -21.27 13.29 -7.32
N PRO A 699 -20.66 13.54 -6.16
CA PRO A 699 -19.21 13.46 -5.99
C PRO A 699 -18.73 12.01 -6.11
N ILE A 700 -17.73 11.75 -6.96
CA ILE A 700 -17.17 10.41 -7.16
C ILE A 700 -15.82 10.29 -6.43
N LYS A 701 -15.71 9.32 -5.53
CA LYS A 701 -14.46 9.03 -4.80
C LYS A 701 -13.46 8.36 -5.75
N TYR A 702 -12.27 8.93 -5.90
CA TYR A 702 -11.19 8.34 -6.70
C TYR A 702 -9.86 8.30 -5.93
N THR A 703 -9.15 7.19 -6.06
CA THR A 703 -7.80 6.98 -5.51
C THR A 703 -6.89 6.39 -6.59
N HIS A 704 -5.80 7.08 -6.92
CA HIS A 704 -4.69 6.47 -7.65
C HIS A 704 -3.78 5.73 -6.66
N ILE A 705 -3.33 4.51 -7.00
CA ILE A 705 -2.33 3.76 -6.25
C ILE A 705 -1.14 3.52 -7.19
N ASP A 706 -0.04 4.25 -6.96
CA ASP A 706 1.25 3.97 -7.59
C ASP A 706 2.00 2.95 -6.74
N MET A 707 2.15 1.74 -7.29
CA MET A 707 2.78 0.58 -6.65
C MET A 707 4.15 0.25 -7.25
N ALA A 708 4.77 1.18 -8.00
CA ALA A 708 6.09 0.96 -8.60
C ALA A 708 7.15 0.51 -7.57
N ALA A 709 7.12 1.05 -6.35
CA ALA A 709 8.02 0.68 -5.26
C ALA A 709 7.59 -0.57 -4.46
N GLY A 710 6.33 -0.98 -4.59
CA GLY A 710 5.74 -2.17 -3.97
C GLY A 710 5.92 -3.45 -4.79
N ASN A 711 6.70 -3.41 -5.88
CA ASN A 711 6.75 -4.47 -6.88
C ASN A 711 7.92 -5.47 -6.72
N GLY A 712 8.58 -5.45 -5.56
CA GLY A 712 9.78 -6.24 -5.29
C GLY A 712 11.01 -5.79 -6.06
N THR A 713 12.19 -6.23 -5.64
CA THR A 713 13.43 -6.04 -6.42
C THR A 713 13.41 -6.92 -7.68
N PHE A 714 13.94 -6.42 -8.80
CA PHE A 714 14.21 -7.25 -9.98
C PHE A 714 15.62 -7.86 -9.85
N PRO A 715 15.86 -9.15 -10.18
CA PRO A 715 14.95 -10.11 -10.82
C PRO A 715 14.11 -11.00 -9.88
N GLN A 716 14.20 -10.86 -8.55
CA GLN A 716 13.44 -11.68 -7.59
C GLN A 716 11.93 -11.50 -7.78
N ALA A 717 11.11 -12.55 -7.63
CA ALA A 717 9.66 -12.46 -7.90
C ALA A 717 8.98 -11.27 -7.18
N PRO A 718 8.04 -10.55 -7.83
CA PRO A 718 7.35 -9.42 -7.20
C PRO A 718 6.56 -9.88 -5.97
N TRP A 719 6.20 -8.97 -5.05
CA TRP A 719 5.52 -9.38 -3.81
C TRP A 719 4.02 -9.68 -3.99
N GLY A 720 3.37 -9.10 -5.00
CA GLY A 720 1.91 -9.19 -5.21
C GLY A 720 1.11 -8.10 -4.48
N CYS A 721 1.75 -7.00 -4.09
CA CYS A 721 1.11 -5.79 -3.57
C CYS A 721 0.19 -5.14 -4.62
N PRO A 722 -0.82 -4.34 -4.26
CA PRO A 722 -1.36 -4.12 -2.91
C PRO A 722 -2.53 -5.09 -2.59
N VAL A 723 -2.48 -6.35 -3.05
CA VAL A 723 -3.63 -7.28 -2.94
C VAL A 723 -4.08 -7.49 -1.48
N ALA A 724 -3.15 -7.56 -0.52
CA ALA A 724 -3.51 -7.75 0.88
C ALA A 724 -4.10 -6.45 1.48
N ALA A 725 -3.55 -5.29 1.14
CA ALA A 725 -4.09 -3.99 1.57
C ALA A 725 -5.50 -3.72 1.02
N LEU A 726 -5.79 -4.12 -0.23
CA LEU A 726 -7.14 -4.07 -0.80
C LEU A 726 -8.10 -5.00 -0.04
N THR A 727 -7.68 -6.22 0.30
CA THR A 727 -8.46 -7.15 1.13
C THR A 727 -8.74 -6.56 2.51
N ALA A 728 -7.73 -6.01 3.17
CA ALA A 728 -7.86 -5.37 4.48
C ALA A 728 -8.82 -4.17 4.46
N ARG A 729 -8.72 -3.32 3.43
CA ARG A 729 -9.57 -2.13 3.29
C ARG A 729 -11.01 -2.48 2.89
N PHE A 730 -11.22 -3.29 1.87
CA PHE A 730 -12.53 -3.41 1.21
C PHE A 730 -13.31 -4.69 1.56
N ILE A 731 -12.62 -5.79 1.90
CA ILE A 731 -13.26 -7.06 2.28
C ILE A 731 -13.42 -7.13 3.80
N LEU A 732 -12.34 -6.87 4.54
CA LEU A 732 -12.33 -6.94 6.01
C LEU A 732 -12.83 -5.65 6.67
N GLN A 733 -12.74 -4.51 5.96
CA GLN A 733 -13.16 -3.21 6.46
C GLN A 733 -12.50 -2.85 7.81
N TYR A 734 -11.21 -3.18 7.98
CA TYR A 734 -10.49 -2.92 9.24
C TYR A 734 -10.68 -1.46 9.67
N PRO A 735 -11.20 -1.20 10.89
CA PRO A 735 -11.64 0.13 11.27
C PRO A 735 -10.44 1.05 11.46
N ALA A 736 -10.56 2.28 10.95
CA ALA A 736 -9.55 3.32 11.14
C ALA A 736 -9.36 3.73 12.62
N SER A 737 -10.13 3.19 13.57
CA SER A 737 -10.02 3.46 15.01
C SER A 737 -8.71 3.00 15.65
N LEU A 738 -7.84 2.26 14.93
CA LEU A 738 -6.45 2.05 15.35
C LEU A 738 -5.58 3.30 15.21
N SER A 739 -5.98 4.32 14.44
CA SER A 739 -5.28 5.60 14.34
C SER A 739 -5.80 6.68 15.31
N ASN A 740 -6.47 6.28 16.39
CA ASN A 740 -6.82 7.15 17.51
C ASN A 740 -5.88 6.86 18.70
N PHE A 741 -4.61 7.21 18.53
CA PHE A 741 -3.57 7.31 19.56
C PHE A 741 -2.86 8.67 19.39
#